data_AF-A0A358DS64-F1
#
_entry.id   AF-A0A358DS64-F1
#
_cell.length_a   1.000
_cell.length_b   1.000
_cell.length_c   1.000
_cell.angle_alpha   90.00
_cell.angle_beta   90.00
_cell.angle_gamma   90.00
#
_symmetry.space_group_name_H-M   'P 1'
#
loop_
_entity.id
_entity.type
_entity.pdbx_description
1 polymer ?
#
loop_
_entity_poly.entity_id
_entity_poly.type
_entity_poly.pdbx_seq_one_letter_code
_entity_poly.pdbx_strand_id
1 'polypeptide(L)'
;MRHHPIIFLIVLSSLNCSEQVVVRDVPSECGNGTIEASEACDDGNEITGDACTNECTLARCGDSITRANGDPQSDGFEECDDGNTVDQDSCRNDCRLARCGDGVVRNDLAEGELGFEVCDDGNAADDDACVAGCVPAQCGDGLIQRGVEACDDANEESADECTNTCQLPGCGDGIVQGDEGCDDGNRSDDDACRNNCELARCGDGILRRGLEAEQDGYEACDDGNEIDNDACRNNCLTNICGDGVIGPGENCDDGNDDPSDTCHNCQRGTCGDGIVQGGEQCDDGNRDDRDNCLNSCAEAVCGDARVRMDLQPEDERFEDCDDGNGVNQDGCTNTCRRAQCGDGVHWAGVEDCDDGNRIDDDGCSNTCHLPRCGDGIRQAGEDCDDGNREDRDACRNNCAEASCGDGVTRRDLEAAAEGFEACDDGNIVDEDACTNACLAATCGDGIRSLWEECDDGNDADDDSCTQACQAPRCGDGIIRQDIEECDDGNRSQGDECTNECLDARCGDGIRHIGVEACDDGNDQQTDACLNDCSLARCGDGHHYLNVEACDDGNQEDADDCTNACEEAACGDGILHEGELCDDGDQIDTNDCSNDCEPPIDGSTADRAGLNCQGLKLRFPELESGIYWIDPAEDGAFQTLCDMSTDGGGWTLAI
;
A
#
# COMPACT_ATOMS: atom_id res chain seq x y z
N MET A 1 -86.23 -98.50 -61.73
CA MET A 1 -86.89 -99.82 -61.93
C MET A 1 -86.54 -100.32 -63.35
N ARG A 2 -85.93 -101.53 -63.53
CA ARG A 2 -85.80 -102.37 -64.77
C ARG A 2 -84.94 -101.93 -66.05
N HIS A 3 -83.74 -102.54 -66.23
CA HIS A 3 -83.02 -103.19 -67.41
C HIS A 3 -82.85 -102.70 -68.93
N HIS A 4 -81.57 -102.58 -69.45
CA HIS A 4 -80.84 -103.34 -70.58
C HIS A 4 -80.33 -102.77 -72.02
N PRO A 5 -79.24 -103.31 -72.73
CA PRO A 5 -77.96 -102.58 -73.19
C PRO A 5 -77.06 -103.02 -74.48
N ILE A 6 -75.68 -102.80 -74.52
CA ILE A 6 -74.62 -102.90 -75.65
C ILE A 6 -73.06 -103.19 -75.29
N ILE A 7 -72.03 -103.21 -76.24
CA ILE A 7 -70.53 -103.67 -76.23
C ILE A 7 -69.57 -102.85 -77.26
N PHE A 8 -68.20 -102.78 -77.54
CA PHE A 8 -66.82 -103.50 -77.65
C PHE A 8 -65.55 -102.48 -77.76
N LEU A 9 -64.20 -102.54 -78.16
CA LEU A 9 -62.97 -103.36 -78.65
C LEU A 9 -61.61 -102.45 -78.71
N ILE A 10 -60.27 -102.63 -79.13
CA ILE A 10 -59.22 -103.58 -79.78
C ILE A 10 -57.62 -103.26 -79.52
N VAL A 11 -56.59 -103.45 -80.44
CA VAL A 11 -55.08 -103.85 -80.28
C VAL A 11 -54.09 -103.51 -81.53
N LEU A 12 -52.69 -103.49 -81.77
CA LEU A 12 -51.23 -103.66 -81.22
C LEU A 12 -50.01 -103.27 -82.24
N SER A 13 -48.64 -103.27 -81.93
CA SER A 13 -47.40 -102.90 -82.80
C SER A 13 -45.92 -103.52 -82.51
N SER A 14 -44.76 -103.22 -83.24
CA SER A 14 -43.26 -103.56 -82.97
C SER A 14 -42.10 -103.27 -84.08
N LEU A 15 -40.72 -103.25 -83.81
CA LEU A 15 -39.41 -103.32 -84.68
C LEU A 15 -38.03 -102.90 -83.90
N ASN A 16 -36.67 -102.77 -84.23
CA ASN A 16 -35.50 -103.08 -85.22
C ASN A 16 -34.13 -102.29 -84.83
N CYS A 17 -32.77 -102.36 -85.13
CA CYS A 17 -31.50 -103.17 -85.54
C CYS A 17 -30.23 -102.16 -85.64
N SER A 18 -28.84 -102.27 -85.81
CA SER A 18 -27.58 -103.10 -86.14
C SER A 18 -26.22 -102.25 -85.84
N GLU A 19 -24.84 -102.44 -85.98
CA GLU A 19 -23.68 -103.38 -86.35
C GLU A 19 -22.18 -102.80 -86.00
N GLN A 20 -20.96 -103.42 -86.22
CA GLN A 20 -19.57 -103.09 -85.58
C GLN A 20 -18.17 -103.39 -86.34
N VAL A 21 -16.93 -102.93 -85.89
CA VAL A 21 -15.48 -103.23 -86.41
C VAL A 21 -14.20 -102.87 -85.47
N VAL A 22 -12.90 -103.28 -85.75
CA VAL A 22 -11.62 -103.28 -84.85
C VAL A 22 -10.15 -103.03 -85.51
N VAL A 23 -8.96 -102.86 -84.79
CA VAL A 23 -7.51 -102.53 -85.29
C VAL A 23 -6.21 -102.98 -84.43
N ARG A 24 -4.88 -102.68 -84.75
CA ARG A 24 -3.55 -103.13 -84.07
C ARG A 24 -2.14 -102.41 -84.39
N ASP A 25 -1.05 -102.48 -83.54
CA ASP A 25 0.38 -101.93 -83.54
C ASP A 25 1.44 -102.88 -82.83
N VAL A 26 2.03 -102.55 -81.66
CA VAL A 26 2.33 -103.53 -80.56
C VAL A 26 1.12 -103.51 -79.61
N PRO A 27 0.50 -104.65 -79.26
CA PRO A 27 -0.76 -104.68 -78.49
C PRO A 27 -0.55 -104.72 -76.96
N SER A 28 -1.59 -104.31 -76.22
CA SER A 28 -1.78 -104.52 -74.78
C SER A 28 -2.48 -105.87 -74.50
N GLU A 29 -2.39 -106.39 -73.27
CA GLU A 29 -2.94 -107.70 -72.85
C GLU A 29 -3.72 -107.59 -71.53
N CYS A 30 -5.06 -107.63 -71.59
CA CYS A 30 -5.98 -107.60 -70.45
C CYS A 30 -5.72 -108.75 -69.44
N GLY A 31 -5.84 -108.47 -68.13
CA GLY A 31 -5.63 -109.45 -67.06
C GLY A 31 -4.17 -109.55 -66.58
N ASN A 32 -3.32 -108.58 -66.95
CA ASN A 32 -1.90 -108.57 -66.59
C ASN A 32 -1.62 -107.91 -65.22
N GLY A 33 -2.62 -107.22 -64.64
CA GLY A 33 -2.50 -106.52 -63.35
C GLY A 33 -1.93 -105.09 -63.44
N THR A 34 -1.74 -104.55 -64.64
CA THR A 34 -1.35 -103.14 -64.87
C THR A 34 -2.18 -102.53 -66.00
N ILE A 35 -3.00 -101.54 -65.66
CA ILE A 35 -3.91 -100.85 -66.58
C ILE A 35 -3.09 -100.09 -67.64
N GLU A 36 -3.14 -100.57 -68.88
CA GLU A 36 -2.59 -99.89 -70.06
C GLU A 36 -3.64 -98.96 -70.69
N ALA A 37 -3.22 -98.12 -71.66
CA ALA A 37 -4.06 -97.05 -72.21
C ALA A 37 -5.29 -97.53 -73.02
N SER A 38 -5.53 -98.84 -73.10
CA SER A 38 -6.64 -99.50 -73.80
C SER A 38 -7.73 -100.02 -72.85
N GLU A 39 -7.48 -100.04 -71.55
CA GLU A 39 -8.23 -100.85 -70.56
C GLU A 39 -9.01 -99.96 -69.57
N ALA A 40 -10.24 -100.36 -69.20
CA ALA A 40 -11.07 -99.61 -68.26
C ALA A 40 -10.99 -100.18 -66.82
N CYS A 41 -10.74 -101.47 -66.69
CA CYS A 41 -10.34 -102.16 -65.46
C CYS A 41 -9.37 -103.29 -65.85
N ASP A 42 -8.51 -103.69 -64.93
CA ASP A 42 -7.74 -104.93 -64.95
C ASP A 42 -7.59 -105.36 -63.48
N ASP A 43 -8.01 -106.58 -63.14
CA ASP A 43 -7.93 -107.15 -61.79
C ASP A 43 -6.93 -108.32 -61.67
N GLY A 44 -6.16 -108.58 -62.73
CA GLY A 44 -5.18 -109.67 -62.83
C GLY A 44 -5.77 -111.04 -63.15
N ASN A 45 -6.99 -111.12 -63.71
CA ASN A 45 -7.73 -112.36 -63.91
C ASN A 45 -8.61 -112.37 -65.20
N GLU A 46 -9.22 -113.51 -65.53
CA GLU A 46 -9.96 -113.76 -66.80
C GLU A 46 -11.44 -114.21 -66.57
N ILE A 47 -12.06 -113.86 -65.43
CA ILE A 47 -13.47 -114.21 -65.15
C ILE A 47 -14.41 -113.10 -65.70
N THR A 48 -15.70 -113.41 -65.83
CA THR A 48 -16.72 -112.51 -66.42
C THR A 48 -17.83 -112.11 -65.43
N GLY A 49 -17.92 -112.80 -64.28
CA GLY A 49 -18.99 -112.65 -63.30
C GLY A 49 -18.58 -111.91 -62.02
N ASP A 50 -17.38 -111.34 -62.01
CA ASP A 50 -16.75 -110.58 -60.94
C ASP A 50 -16.58 -109.10 -61.35
N ALA A 51 -15.71 -108.36 -60.68
CA ALA A 51 -15.68 -106.89 -60.73
C ALA A 51 -15.24 -106.32 -62.08
N CYS A 52 -14.33 -107.01 -62.78
CA CYS A 52 -13.94 -106.71 -64.15
C CYS A 52 -14.28 -107.91 -65.04
N THR A 53 -15.01 -107.67 -66.12
CA THR A 53 -15.19 -108.70 -67.15
C THR A 53 -13.88 -108.95 -67.89
N ASN A 54 -13.67 -110.17 -68.35
CA ASN A 54 -12.52 -110.61 -69.15
C ASN A 54 -12.28 -109.86 -70.49
N GLU A 55 -13.14 -108.89 -70.85
CA GLU A 55 -12.93 -107.93 -71.96
C GLU A 55 -12.46 -106.55 -71.42
N CYS A 56 -12.00 -106.50 -70.16
CA CYS A 56 -11.57 -105.31 -69.42
C CYS A 56 -12.65 -104.21 -69.26
N THR A 57 -13.91 -104.61 -68.98
CA THR A 57 -15.06 -103.70 -68.73
C THR A 57 -15.84 -104.01 -67.45
N LEU A 58 -16.53 -103.04 -66.83
CA LEU A 58 -17.27 -103.23 -65.56
C LEU A 58 -18.66 -103.88 -65.74
N ALA A 59 -18.95 -104.85 -64.88
CA ALA A 59 -20.26 -105.52 -64.68
C ALA A 59 -21.35 -104.61 -64.09
N ARG A 60 -22.64 -104.79 -64.47
CA ARG A 60 -23.79 -103.96 -63.98
C ARG A 60 -25.16 -104.67 -64.04
N CYS A 61 -26.05 -104.36 -63.09
CA CYS A 61 -27.49 -104.67 -63.18
C CYS A 61 -28.09 -104.09 -64.49
N GLY A 62 -28.96 -104.86 -65.15
CA GLY A 62 -29.57 -104.55 -66.45
C GLY A 62 -28.76 -105.04 -67.65
N ASP A 63 -27.63 -105.72 -67.45
CA ASP A 63 -26.81 -106.29 -68.53
C ASP A 63 -27.24 -107.71 -68.97
N SER A 64 -28.38 -108.20 -68.46
CA SER A 64 -28.93 -109.54 -68.70
C SER A 64 -28.11 -110.70 -68.11
N ILE A 65 -27.16 -110.43 -67.22
CA ILE A 65 -26.31 -111.45 -66.58
C ILE A 65 -26.56 -111.48 -65.06
N THR A 66 -27.69 -112.06 -64.64
CA THR A 66 -28.05 -112.22 -63.21
C THR A 66 -26.92 -112.84 -62.36
N ARG A 67 -26.40 -112.06 -61.41
CA ARG A 67 -25.29 -112.39 -60.50
C ARG A 67 -25.73 -113.22 -59.28
N ALA A 68 -26.59 -114.21 -59.52
CA ALA A 68 -27.21 -115.03 -58.48
C ALA A 68 -26.30 -116.14 -57.87
N ASN A 69 -25.03 -116.24 -58.27
CA ASN A 69 -24.10 -117.28 -57.79
C ASN A 69 -23.30 -116.87 -56.53
N GLY A 70 -23.61 -115.71 -55.93
CA GLY A 70 -22.99 -115.20 -54.71
C GLY A 70 -23.82 -115.37 -53.44
N ASP A 71 -23.44 -114.64 -52.40
CA ASP A 71 -24.25 -114.42 -51.19
C ASP A 71 -25.30 -113.31 -51.50
N PRO A 72 -26.56 -113.40 -51.05
CA PRO A 72 -27.53 -112.30 -51.14
C PRO A 72 -27.08 -110.97 -50.52
N GLN A 73 -25.98 -110.97 -49.75
CA GLN A 73 -25.33 -109.79 -49.16
C GLN A 73 -23.96 -109.46 -49.79
N SER A 74 -23.57 -110.13 -50.88
CA SER A 74 -22.31 -109.84 -51.58
C SER A 74 -22.44 -108.67 -52.57
N ASP A 75 -21.39 -107.87 -52.68
CA ASP A 75 -21.33 -106.75 -53.63
C ASP A 75 -21.53 -107.26 -55.06
N GLY A 76 -22.62 -106.83 -55.69
CA GLY A 76 -23.02 -107.29 -57.02
C GLY A 76 -24.06 -108.42 -57.05
N PHE A 77 -24.70 -108.80 -55.94
CA PHE A 77 -25.87 -109.69 -55.96
C PHE A 77 -27.14 -109.01 -56.51
N GLU A 78 -27.99 -109.79 -57.21
CA GLU A 78 -29.17 -109.32 -57.94
C GLU A 78 -30.36 -110.29 -57.70
N GLU A 79 -31.53 -109.78 -57.27
CA GLU A 79 -32.76 -110.58 -57.02
C GLU A 79 -33.58 -110.78 -58.32
N CYS A 80 -33.59 -109.78 -59.21
CA CYS A 80 -34.09 -109.86 -60.58
C CYS A 80 -33.19 -109.04 -61.52
N ASP A 81 -32.97 -109.49 -62.76
CA ASP A 81 -32.49 -108.67 -63.88
C ASP A 81 -33.42 -108.99 -65.05
N ASP A 82 -33.97 -107.95 -65.68
CA ASP A 82 -34.95 -108.04 -66.76
C ASP A 82 -34.39 -107.62 -68.14
N GLY A 83 -33.08 -107.35 -68.20
CA GLY A 83 -32.36 -106.88 -69.38
C GLY A 83 -32.60 -105.40 -69.74
N ASN A 84 -33.14 -104.58 -68.84
CA ASN A 84 -33.28 -103.14 -69.06
C ASN A 84 -32.96 -102.30 -67.79
N THR A 85 -33.40 -101.03 -67.77
CA THR A 85 -33.11 -100.10 -66.66
C THR A 85 -34.31 -99.17 -66.34
N VAL A 86 -35.52 -99.71 -66.30
CA VAL A 86 -36.77 -98.98 -65.98
C VAL A 86 -37.23 -99.33 -64.58
N ASP A 87 -37.00 -98.42 -63.64
CA ASP A 87 -37.26 -98.62 -62.20
C ASP A 87 -38.75 -98.79 -61.83
N GLN A 88 -39.66 -98.51 -62.76
CA GLN A 88 -41.09 -98.25 -62.49
C GLN A 88 -42.02 -99.38 -62.96
N ASP A 89 -41.49 -100.58 -63.17
CA ASP A 89 -42.28 -101.79 -63.40
C ASP A 89 -42.18 -102.80 -62.24
N SER A 90 -42.07 -104.11 -62.54
CA SER A 90 -41.96 -105.17 -61.53
C SER A 90 -40.52 -105.46 -61.08
N CYS A 91 -39.49 -105.03 -61.83
CA CYS A 91 -38.08 -105.13 -61.43
C CYS A 91 -37.41 -103.74 -61.45
N ARG A 92 -36.54 -103.49 -60.46
CA ARG A 92 -35.82 -102.22 -60.29
C ARG A 92 -34.38 -102.27 -60.78
N ASN A 93 -33.81 -101.09 -60.93
CA ASN A 93 -32.42 -100.82 -61.29
C ASN A 93 -31.42 -101.17 -60.17
N ASP A 94 -31.90 -101.41 -58.94
CA ASP A 94 -31.13 -102.08 -57.88
C ASP A 94 -31.31 -103.61 -57.90
N CYS A 95 -31.90 -104.14 -58.96
CA CYS A 95 -32.18 -105.55 -59.23
C CYS A 95 -33.09 -106.19 -58.15
N ARG A 96 -34.19 -105.50 -57.74
CA ARG A 96 -35.21 -105.95 -56.76
C ARG A 96 -36.67 -105.73 -57.23
N LEU A 97 -37.64 -106.27 -56.50
CA LEU A 97 -39.09 -106.06 -56.76
C LEU A 97 -39.66 -104.75 -56.16
N ALA A 98 -40.75 -104.21 -56.73
CA ALA A 98 -41.43 -102.95 -56.33
C ALA A 98 -42.79 -103.13 -55.61
N ARG A 99 -43.14 -102.21 -54.68
CA ARG A 99 -44.35 -102.21 -53.81
C ARG A 99 -44.61 -100.81 -53.17
N CYS A 100 -45.88 -100.35 -53.11
CA CYS A 100 -46.32 -99.25 -52.22
C CYS A 100 -45.62 -99.29 -50.83
N GLY A 101 -44.93 -98.19 -50.53
CA GLY A 101 -44.08 -98.00 -49.35
C GLY A 101 -42.60 -98.34 -49.59
N ASP A 102 -42.12 -98.25 -50.83
CA ASP A 102 -40.70 -98.44 -51.16
C ASP A 102 -40.08 -97.35 -52.07
N GLY A 103 -40.83 -96.27 -52.33
CA GLY A 103 -40.34 -95.00 -52.87
C GLY A 103 -40.34 -94.92 -54.38
N VAL A 104 -40.93 -95.89 -55.08
CA VAL A 104 -40.99 -95.92 -56.55
C VAL A 104 -42.40 -96.23 -57.04
N VAL A 105 -43.17 -95.18 -57.28
CA VAL A 105 -44.52 -95.25 -57.87
C VAL A 105 -44.47 -95.97 -59.23
N ARG A 106 -45.21 -97.08 -59.32
CA ARG A 106 -45.34 -97.89 -60.54
C ARG A 106 -46.21 -97.21 -61.59
N ASN A 107 -45.69 -97.14 -62.81
CA ASN A 107 -46.38 -96.57 -63.96
C ASN A 107 -46.86 -97.65 -64.97
N ASP A 108 -46.77 -98.94 -64.62
CA ASP A 108 -47.30 -100.06 -65.41
C ASP A 108 -48.77 -100.42 -65.09
N LEU A 109 -49.37 -99.79 -64.06
CA LEU A 109 -50.74 -100.00 -63.60
C LEU A 109 -51.62 -98.74 -63.74
N ALA A 110 -52.92 -98.92 -63.82
CA ALA A 110 -53.91 -97.83 -63.91
C ALA A 110 -54.73 -97.62 -62.63
N GLU A 111 -55.30 -96.42 -62.47
CA GLU A 111 -56.12 -96.05 -61.30
C GLU A 111 -57.26 -97.05 -61.06
N GLY A 112 -57.24 -97.70 -59.89
CA GLY A 112 -58.21 -98.73 -59.49
C GLY A 112 -57.79 -100.18 -59.80
N GLU A 113 -56.61 -100.41 -60.37
CA GLU A 113 -56.01 -101.75 -60.45
C GLU A 113 -55.33 -102.14 -59.12
N LEU A 114 -55.24 -103.45 -58.84
CA LEU A 114 -54.69 -103.94 -57.56
C LEU A 114 -53.17 -103.76 -57.52
N GLY A 115 -52.72 -102.80 -56.71
CA GLY A 115 -51.30 -102.39 -56.62
C GLY A 115 -50.99 -101.07 -57.31
N PHE A 116 -51.99 -100.31 -57.77
CA PHE A 116 -51.82 -98.91 -58.16
C PHE A 116 -51.62 -98.02 -56.92
N GLU A 117 -50.64 -97.13 -56.98
CA GLU A 117 -50.36 -96.10 -55.98
C GLU A 117 -50.35 -94.69 -56.62
N VAL A 118 -50.92 -93.67 -55.96
CA VAL A 118 -50.94 -92.29 -56.49
C VAL A 118 -49.77 -91.44 -55.97
N CYS A 119 -49.21 -91.86 -54.84
CA CYS A 119 -47.97 -91.42 -54.24
C CYS A 119 -47.32 -92.64 -53.57
N ASP A 120 -46.00 -92.62 -53.43
CA ASP A 120 -45.21 -93.53 -52.59
C ASP A 120 -44.00 -92.73 -52.13
N ASP A 121 -43.72 -92.72 -50.82
CA ASP A 121 -42.63 -91.97 -50.21
C ASP A 121 -41.53 -92.85 -49.59
N GLY A 122 -41.62 -94.17 -49.76
CA GLY A 122 -40.67 -95.14 -49.20
C GLY A 122 -41.00 -95.62 -47.79
N ASN A 123 -42.21 -95.37 -47.30
CA ASN A 123 -42.60 -95.67 -45.93
C ASN A 123 -44.07 -96.16 -45.82
N ALA A 124 -44.55 -96.41 -44.60
CA ALA A 124 -45.89 -96.96 -44.34
C ALA A 124 -46.47 -96.41 -43.03
N ALA A 125 -46.25 -95.12 -42.77
CA ALA A 125 -46.91 -94.36 -41.73
C ALA A 125 -48.24 -93.79 -42.24
N ASP A 126 -49.04 -93.27 -41.32
CA ASP A 126 -50.30 -92.56 -41.64
C ASP A 126 -50.23 -91.08 -41.24
N ASP A 127 -49.14 -90.60 -40.62
CA ASP A 127 -48.97 -89.24 -40.10
C ASP A 127 -48.05 -88.33 -40.93
N ASP A 128 -47.99 -88.57 -42.25
CA ASP A 128 -47.21 -87.82 -43.24
C ASP A 128 -48.08 -87.39 -44.45
N ALA A 129 -47.45 -87.12 -45.61
CA ALA A 129 -48.11 -86.63 -46.82
C ALA A 129 -48.68 -87.74 -47.73
N CYS A 130 -48.35 -89.01 -47.50
CA CYS A 130 -48.79 -90.15 -48.30
C CYS A 130 -49.08 -91.37 -47.42
N VAL A 131 -50.22 -91.31 -46.71
CA VAL A 131 -50.64 -92.32 -45.72
C VAL A 131 -50.61 -93.74 -46.29
N ALA A 132 -50.43 -94.76 -45.46
CA ALA A 132 -50.04 -96.13 -45.83
C ALA A 132 -50.98 -96.92 -46.78
N GLY A 133 -52.09 -96.30 -47.22
CA GLY A 133 -52.87 -96.70 -48.39
C GLY A 133 -52.38 -96.13 -49.73
N CYS A 134 -51.23 -95.45 -49.75
CA CYS A 134 -50.68 -94.68 -50.87
C CYS A 134 -51.64 -93.58 -51.39
N VAL A 135 -52.15 -92.72 -50.49
CA VAL A 135 -53.07 -91.59 -50.78
C VAL A 135 -52.76 -90.31 -49.95
N PRO A 136 -53.16 -89.10 -50.39
CA PRO A 136 -52.80 -87.84 -49.70
C PRO A 136 -53.67 -87.47 -48.49
N ALA A 137 -53.08 -86.72 -47.55
CA ALA A 137 -53.69 -86.19 -46.33
C ALA A 137 -54.56 -84.92 -46.54
N GLN A 138 -55.39 -84.55 -45.54
CA GLN A 138 -56.32 -83.41 -45.54
C GLN A 138 -56.45 -82.78 -44.15
N CYS A 139 -56.55 -81.45 -44.11
CA CYS A 139 -56.82 -80.64 -42.91
C CYS A 139 -58.31 -80.66 -42.52
N GLY A 140 -58.60 -80.63 -41.22
CA GLY A 140 -59.95 -80.67 -40.63
C GLY A 140 -60.48 -82.09 -40.39
N ASP A 141 -59.62 -83.12 -40.42
CA ASP A 141 -60.02 -84.54 -40.35
C ASP A 141 -59.91 -85.18 -38.96
N GLY A 142 -59.28 -84.47 -38.01
CA GLY A 142 -59.06 -84.91 -36.62
C GLY A 142 -57.70 -85.55 -36.34
N LEU A 143 -56.78 -85.54 -37.31
CA LEU A 143 -55.38 -85.95 -37.18
C LEU A 143 -54.46 -84.74 -37.35
N ILE A 144 -53.23 -84.80 -36.81
CA ILE A 144 -52.21 -83.76 -37.04
C ILE A 144 -51.03 -84.40 -37.76
N GLN A 145 -50.97 -84.16 -39.07
CA GLN A 145 -50.03 -84.77 -40.00
C GLN A 145 -48.68 -84.04 -39.95
N ARG A 146 -47.64 -84.77 -39.54
CA ARG A 146 -46.37 -84.19 -39.07
C ARG A 146 -45.59 -83.49 -40.18
N GLY A 147 -45.59 -82.16 -40.14
CA GLY A 147 -44.90 -81.34 -41.13
C GLY A 147 -45.68 -81.16 -42.44
N VAL A 148 -46.91 -81.70 -42.50
CA VAL A 148 -47.95 -81.24 -43.44
C VAL A 148 -48.69 -80.06 -42.80
N GLU A 149 -49.03 -80.14 -41.51
CA GLU A 149 -49.75 -79.08 -40.79
C GLU A 149 -49.31 -78.89 -39.32
N ALA A 150 -49.85 -77.85 -38.66
CA ALA A 150 -49.43 -77.42 -37.32
C ALA A 150 -50.46 -77.69 -36.21
N CYS A 151 -51.74 -77.72 -36.55
CA CYS A 151 -52.87 -78.06 -35.67
C CYS A 151 -53.99 -78.67 -36.50
N ASP A 152 -54.93 -79.34 -35.84
CA ASP A 152 -56.21 -79.77 -36.38
C ASP A 152 -57.18 -79.86 -35.19
N ASP A 153 -58.36 -79.27 -35.31
CA ASP A 153 -59.43 -79.31 -34.31
C ASP A 153 -60.74 -79.98 -34.83
N ALA A 154 -60.60 -80.76 -35.91
CA ALA A 154 -61.64 -81.50 -36.62
C ALA A 154 -62.78 -80.64 -37.21
N ASN A 155 -62.49 -79.40 -37.63
CA ASN A 155 -63.50 -78.47 -38.11
C ASN A 155 -63.01 -77.48 -39.22
N GLU A 156 -63.92 -76.65 -39.76
CA GLU A 156 -63.66 -75.74 -40.90
C GLU A 156 -63.82 -74.23 -40.55
N GLU A 157 -64.07 -73.89 -39.28
CA GLU A 157 -64.03 -72.50 -38.80
C GLU A 157 -62.57 -71.99 -38.73
N SER A 158 -62.33 -70.74 -38.31
CA SER A 158 -60.98 -70.14 -38.25
C SER A 158 -60.86 -69.00 -37.24
N ALA A 159 -61.62 -69.09 -36.14
CA ALA A 159 -61.62 -68.09 -35.06
C ALA A 159 -61.44 -68.77 -33.67
N ASP A 160 -61.01 -70.03 -33.69
CA ASP A 160 -61.04 -71.00 -32.62
C ASP A 160 -59.64 -71.62 -32.42
N GLU A 161 -59.50 -72.94 -32.13
CA GLU A 161 -58.21 -73.51 -31.70
C GLU A 161 -57.23 -73.75 -32.87
N CYS A 162 -57.74 -73.83 -34.10
CA CYS A 162 -56.99 -73.91 -35.34
C CYS A 162 -57.67 -73.08 -36.46
N THR A 163 -56.94 -72.79 -37.55
CA THR A 163 -57.56 -72.25 -38.78
C THR A 163 -57.88 -73.38 -39.77
N ASN A 164 -58.80 -73.16 -40.71
CA ASN A 164 -59.14 -74.14 -41.76
C ASN A 164 -58.07 -74.29 -42.87
N THR A 165 -56.87 -73.75 -42.63
CA THR A 165 -55.64 -74.08 -43.38
C THR A 165 -54.61 -74.80 -42.49
N CYS A 166 -55.06 -75.27 -41.33
CA CYS A 166 -54.32 -75.97 -40.29
C CYS A 166 -53.05 -75.25 -39.79
N GLN A 167 -53.16 -73.91 -39.73
CA GLN A 167 -52.23 -72.99 -39.09
C GLN A 167 -52.76 -72.62 -37.71
N LEU A 168 -51.86 -72.53 -36.73
CA LEU A 168 -52.18 -72.10 -35.36
C LEU A 168 -52.58 -70.62 -35.33
N PRO A 169 -53.54 -70.23 -34.45
CA PRO A 169 -53.83 -68.84 -34.16
C PRO A 169 -52.59 -68.01 -33.80
N GLY A 170 -52.58 -66.74 -34.20
CA GLY A 170 -51.60 -65.80 -33.65
C GLY A 170 -51.24 -64.61 -34.53
N CYS A 171 -51.67 -63.45 -34.06
CA CYS A 171 -51.29 -62.07 -34.38
C CYS A 171 -50.56 -61.81 -35.70
N GLY A 172 -51.20 -60.99 -36.53
CA GLY A 172 -50.81 -60.61 -37.88
C GLY A 172 -51.30 -61.57 -38.96
N ASP A 173 -52.37 -62.34 -38.72
CA ASP A 173 -52.96 -63.26 -39.70
C ASP A 173 -54.21 -62.67 -40.43
N GLY A 174 -54.81 -61.62 -39.86
CA GLY A 174 -55.99 -60.93 -40.36
C GLY A 174 -57.28 -61.24 -39.59
N ILE A 175 -57.22 -62.03 -38.52
CA ILE A 175 -58.36 -62.59 -37.81
C ILE A 175 -58.16 -62.46 -36.29
N VAL A 176 -58.96 -61.62 -35.63
CA VAL A 176 -58.92 -61.48 -34.16
C VAL A 176 -59.37 -62.79 -33.50
N GLN A 177 -58.44 -63.49 -32.84
CA GLN A 177 -58.62 -64.83 -32.25
C GLN A 177 -58.37 -64.81 -30.72
N GLY A 178 -59.05 -65.70 -29.98
CA GLY A 178 -58.76 -65.92 -28.55
C GLY A 178 -58.88 -64.68 -27.65
N ASP A 179 -57.76 -64.25 -27.07
CA ASP A 179 -57.63 -63.11 -26.15
C ASP A 179 -57.12 -61.81 -26.84
N GLU A 180 -56.99 -61.80 -28.17
CA GLU A 180 -56.41 -60.68 -28.92
C GLU A 180 -57.29 -59.41 -28.88
N GLY A 181 -56.65 -58.25 -28.64
CA GLY A 181 -57.33 -56.95 -28.55
C GLY A 181 -57.56 -56.27 -29.90
N CYS A 182 -56.83 -56.71 -30.92
CA CYS A 182 -56.88 -56.30 -32.32
C CYS A 182 -56.16 -57.35 -33.17
N ASP A 183 -56.32 -57.28 -34.50
CA ASP A 183 -55.45 -57.86 -35.53
C ASP A 183 -55.72 -57.05 -36.81
N ASP A 184 -54.70 -56.72 -37.60
CA ASP A 184 -54.82 -56.00 -38.88
C ASP A 184 -54.10 -56.69 -40.07
N GLY A 185 -53.76 -57.97 -39.92
CA GLY A 185 -53.18 -58.80 -40.98
C GLY A 185 -51.69 -58.58 -41.22
N ASN A 186 -50.97 -57.99 -40.26
CA ASN A 186 -49.54 -57.74 -40.38
C ASN A 186 -48.82 -57.78 -39.01
N ARG A 187 -47.48 -57.71 -39.03
CA ARG A 187 -46.61 -57.80 -37.84
C ARG A 187 -45.67 -56.61 -37.70
N SER A 188 -46.15 -55.42 -38.05
CA SER A 188 -45.51 -54.19 -37.58
C SER A 188 -45.89 -53.93 -36.13
N ASP A 189 -45.25 -52.94 -35.54
CA ASP A 189 -45.64 -52.37 -34.25
C ASP A 189 -46.03 -50.90 -34.37
N ASP A 190 -45.89 -50.31 -35.57
CA ASP A 190 -45.99 -48.88 -35.83
C ASP A 190 -47.27 -48.45 -36.57
N ASP A 191 -48.35 -49.21 -36.50
CA ASP A 191 -49.62 -48.92 -37.18
C ASP A 191 -50.83 -48.83 -36.23
N ALA A 192 -51.62 -49.88 -36.04
CA ALA A 192 -52.81 -49.88 -35.17
C ALA A 192 -52.84 -51.07 -34.22
N CYS A 193 -52.22 -52.19 -34.59
CA CYS A 193 -52.13 -53.38 -33.77
C CYS A 193 -50.66 -53.82 -33.65
N ARG A 194 -50.14 -53.89 -32.43
CA ARG A 194 -48.75 -54.34 -32.22
C ARG A 194 -48.61 -55.84 -32.46
N ASN A 195 -47.38 -56.32 -32.63
CA ASN A 195 -47.08 -57.74 -32.88
C ASN A 195 -47.50 -58.70 -31.74
N ASN A 196 -47.91 -58.17 -30.59
CA ASN A 196 -48.50 -58.91 -29.46
C ASN A 196 -50.03 -58.82 -29.38
N CYS A 197 -50.67 -58.24 -30.40
CA CYS A 197 -52.10 -58.01 -30.55
C CYS A 197 -52.76 -57.18 -29.43
N GLU A 198 -51.98 -56.23 -28.89
CA GLU A 198 -52.48 -55.09 -28.14
C GLU A 198 -52.62 -53.87 -29.05
N LEU A 199 -53.68 -53.08 -28.82
CA LEU A 199 -53.90 -51.80 -29.51
C LEU A 199 -52.77 -50.82 -29.19
N ALA A 200 -52.12 -50.28 -30.23
CA ALA A 200 -51.07 -49.27 -30.10
C ALA A 200 -51.60 -47.96 -29.50
N ARG A 201 -50.81 -47.36 -28.59
CA ARG A 201 -51.21 -46.23 -27.74
C ARG A 201 -50.00 -45.42 -27.32
N CYS A 202 -50.09 -44.11 -27.52
CA CYS A 202 -49.23 -43.13 -26.86
C CYS A 202 -48.82 -43.50 -25.41
N GLY A 203 -47.52 -43.48 -25.16
CA GLY A 203 -46.86 -43.88 -23.94
C GLY A 203 -46.44 -45.36 -23.92
N ASP A 204 -46.35 -46.04 -25.07
CA ASP A 204 -46.01 -47.47 -25.15
C ASP A 204 -44.59 -47.78 -25.66
N GLY A 205 -43.88 -46.78 -26.17
CA GLY A 205 -42.50 -46.84 -26.66
C GLY A 205 -42.39 -47.01 -28.16
N ILE A 206 -43.51 -47.05 -28.90
CA ILE A 206 -43.53 -47.36 -30.33
C ILE A 206 -44.34 -46.33 -31.12
N LEU A 207 -43.64 -45.27 -31.54
CA LEU A 207 -44.14 -44.21 -32.41
C LEU A 207 -44.92 -44.76 -33.63
N ARG A 208 -46.23 -44.53 -33.63
CA ARG A 208 -47.13 -44.90 -34.73
C ARG A 208 -46.87 -44.07 -35.99
N ARG A 209 -47.00 -44.71 -37.16
CA ARG A 209 -46.72 -44.18 -38.49
C ARG A 209 -47.90 -44.41 -39.42
N GLY A 210 -47.85 -43.77 -40.59
CA GLY A 210 -48.94 -43.83 -41.58
C GLY A 210 -50.13 -42.92 -41.29
N LEU A 211 -50.12 -42.21 -40.15
CA LEU A 211 -51.06 -41.14 -39.82
C LEU A 211 -50.43 -39.76 -40.06
N GLU A 212 -51.24 -38.79 -40.47
CA GLU A 212 -50.91 -37.37 -40.60
C GLU A 212 -51.30 -36.59 -39.34
N ALA A 213 -50.65 -35.44 -39.10
CA ALA A 213 -50.71 -34.68 -37.84
C ALA A 213 -52.09 -34.13 -37.39
N GLU A 214 -53.13 -34.35 -38.20
CA GLU A 214 -54.52 -33.92 -37.95
C GLU A 214 -55.48 -35.12 -37.78
N GLN A 215 -54.96 -36.35 -37.69
CA GLN A 215 -55.74 -37.59 -37.60
C GLN A 215 -55.81 -38.15 -36.17
N ASP A 216 -56.97 -38.70 -35.79
CA ASP A 216 -57.18 -39.34 -34.49
C ASP A 216 -56.19 -40.50 -34.28
N GLY A 217 -55.36 -40.40 -33.22
CA GLY A 217 -54.31 -41.39 -32.92
C GLY A 217 -52.97 -41.15 -33.61
N TYR A 218 -52.76 -39.99 -34.24
CA TYR A 218 -51.43 -39.54 -34.67
C TYR A 218 -50.50 -39.30 -33.47
N GLU A 219 -49.22 -39.62 -33.67
CA GLU A 219 -48.16 -39.47 -32.69
C GLU A 219 -46.95 -38.79 -33.39
N ALA A 220 -46.44 -37.70 -32.80
CA ALA A 220 -45.21 -37.03 -33.24
C ALA A 220 -43.95 -37.61 -32.58
N CYS A 221 -44.14 -38.21 -31.40
CA CYS A 221 -43.16 -38.88 -30.57
C CYS A 221 -43.84 -40.02 -29.79
N ASP A 222 -43.06 -40.95 -29.27
CA ASP A 222 -43.42 -41.81 -28.14
C ASP A 222 -42.10 -42.22 -27.46
N ASP A 223 -42.03 -42.23 -26.13
CA ASP A 223 -40.87 -42.66 -25.34
C ASP A 223 -41.20 -43.69 -24.23
N GLY A 224 -42.41 -44.26 -24.24
CA GLY A 224 -42.81 -45.39 -23.40
C GLY A 224 -43.31 -45.01 -22.01
N ASN A 225 -43.86 -43.80 -21.83
CA ASN A 225 -44.35 -43.35 -20.54
C ASN A 225 -45.47 -42.28 -20.63
N GLU A 226 -46.07 -41.91 -19.47
CA GLU A 226 -47.23 -40.99 -19.38
C GLU A 226 -46.87 -39.62 -18.72
N ILE A 227 -45.59 -39.22 -18.69
CA ILE A 227 -45.11 -38.00 -18.01
C ILE A 227 -45.00 -36.83 -18.99
N ASP A 228 -45.83 -35.79 -18.81
CA ASP A 228 -45.86 -34.67 -19.76
C ASP A 228 -44.55 -33.86 -19.87
N ASN A 229 -43.68 -33.88 -18.86
CA ASN A 229 -42.54 -32.94 -18.76
C ASN A 229 -41.18 -33.48 -19.25
N ASP A 230 -41.19 -34.52 -20.08
CA ASP A 230 -40.01 -35.03 -20.79
C ASP A 230 -40.12 -34.84 -22.32
N ALA A 231 -39.54 -35.72 -23.14
CA ALA A 231 -39.47 -35.48 -24.58
C ALA A 231 -40.83 -35.59 -25.28
N CYS A 232 -41.79 -36.31 -24.67
CA CYS A 232 -43.09 -36.58 -25.28
C CYS A 232 -44.23 -36.51 -24.27
N ARG A 233 -45.26 -35.70 -24.57
CA ARG A 233 -46.45 -35.62 -23.71
C ARG A 233 -47.32 -36.87 -23.80
N ASN A 234 -48.23 -37.06 -22.84
CA ASN A 234 -49.21 -38.15 -22.84
C ASN A 234 -50.29 -38.05 -23.96
N ASN A 235 -50.22 -37.02 -24.81
CA ASN A 235 -50.98 -36.89 -26.06
C ASN A 235 -50.11 -37.15 -27.33
N CYS A 236 -48.86 -37.56 -27.12
CA CYS A 236 -47.82 -37.84 -28.11
C CYS A 236 -47.49 -36.69 -29.07
N LEU A 237 -47.67 -35.46 -28.58
CA LEU A 237 -47.08 -34.27 -29.17
C LEU A 237 -45.82 -33.90 -28.39
N THR A 238 -44.72 -33.64 -29.11
CA THR A 238 -43.50 -33.07 -28.54
C THR A 238 -43.83 -31.80 -27.78
N ASN A 239 -43.19 -31.55 -26.63
CA ASN A 239 -43.27 -30.25 -25.97
C ASN A 239 -42.75 -29.14 -26.90
N ILE A 240 -43.48 -28.03 -26.95
CA ILE A 240 -43.15 -26.82 -27.70
C ILE A 240 -43.50 -25.60 -26.84
N CYS A 241 -42.74 -24.52 -27.01
CA CYS A 241 -43.00 -23.33 -26.24
C CYS A 241 -44.40 -22.74 -26.50
N GLY A 242 -45.04 -22.29 -25.43
CA GLY A 242 -46.38 -21.72 -25.41
C GLY A 242 -47.50 -22.75 -25.34
N ASP A 243 -47.24 -23.98 -24.87
CA ASP A 243 -48.23 -25.08 -24.90
C ASP A 243 -48.84 -25.50 -23.55
N GLY A 244 -48.33 -24.93 -22.45
CA GLY A 244 -48.80 -25.12 -21.07
C GLY A 244 -47.97 -26.11 -20.25
N VAL A 245 -46.93 -26.72 -20.82
CA VAL A 245 -46.08 -27.74 -20.20
C VAL A 245 -44.61 -27.34 -20.29
N ILE A 246 -43.86 -27.49 -19.20
CA ILE A 246 -42.41 -27.18 -19.17
C ILE A 246 -41.62 -28.44 -19.59
N GLY A 247 -41.15 -28.48 -20.83
CA GLY A 247 -40.40 -29.60 -21.40
C GLY A 247 -38.86 -29.50 -21.29
N PRO A 248 -38.12 -30.48 -21.84
CA PRO A 248 -36.66 -30.56 -21.80
C PRO A 248 -35.95 -29.42 -22.55
N GLY A 249 -35.37 -28.50 -21.77
CA GLY A 249 -34.66 -27.32 -22.27
C GLY A 249 -35.41 -26.01 -22.00
N GLU A 250 -36.65 -26.11 -21.55
CA GLU A 250 -37.54 -25.00 -21.23
C GLU A 250 -37.42 -24.70 -19.72
N ASN A 251 -37.26 -23.42 -19.37
CA ASN A 251 -37.13 -22.94 -17.99
C ASN A 251 -38.45 -22.39 -17.44
N CYS A 252 -39.42 -22.19 -18.32
CA CYS A 252 -40.82 -21.85 -18.07
C CYS A 252 -41.63 -22.24 -19.31
N ASP A 253 -42.94 -22.29 -19.12
CA ASP A 253 -43.98 -22.22 -20.14
C ASP A 253 -45.22 -21.63 -19.43
N ASP A 254 -45.97 -20.76 -20.08
CA ASP A 254 -47.22 -20.18 -19.54
C ASP A 254 -48.44 -20.34 -20.47
N GLY A 255 -48.32 -21.20 -21.49
CA GLY A 255 -49.39 -21.53 -22.44
C GLY A 255 -49.60 -20.50 -23.54
N ASN A 256 -48.62 -19.61 -23.80
CA ASN A 256 -48.67 -18.67 -24.91
C ASN A 256 -47.28 -18.20 -25.42
N ASP A 257 -47.29 -17.39 -26.48
CA ASP A 257 -46.10 -16.94 -27.23
C ASP A 257 -45.84 -15.40 -27.07
N ASP A 258 -46.53 -14.72 -26.14
CA ASP A 258 -46.41 -13.26 -25.96
C ASP A 258 -45.08 -12.89 -25.28
N PRO A 259 -44.22 -12.07 -25.92
CA PRO A 259 -42.91 -11.71 -25.37
C PRO A 259 -42.97 -10.80 -24.13
N SER A 260 -44.12 -10.26 -23.76
CA SER A 260 -44.28 -9.37 -22.60
C SER A 260 -44.74 -10.07 -21.31
N ASP A 261 -45.12 -11.34 -21.38
CA ASP A 261 -45.34 -12.18 -20.19
C ASP A 261 -44.01 -12.65 -19.58
N THR A 262 -44.06 -13.34 -18.44
CA THR A 262 -42.85 -13.76 -17.69
C THR A 262 -42.05 -14.90 -18.34
N CYS A 263 -42.51 -15.42 -19.47
CA CYS A 263 -41.84 -16.47 -20.25
C CYS A 263 -41.70 -16.03 -21.72
N HIS A 264 -40.47 -16.00 -22.24
CA HIS A 264 -40.21 -15.67 -23.64
C HIS A 264 -39.17 -16.63 -24.25
N ASN A 265 -39.51 -17.24 -25.40
CA ASN A 265 -38.75 -18.34 -26.01
C ASN A 265 -38.42 -19.48 -25.01
N CYS A 266 -39.33 -19.72 -24.07
CA CYS A 266 -39.22 -20.67 -22.96
C CYS A 266 -37.96 -20.51 -22.09
N GLN A 267 -37.39 -19.30 -22.10
CA GLN A 267 -36.59 -18.77 -21.01
C GLN A 267 -37.48 -17.88 -20.16
N ARG A 268 -37.26 -17.89 -18.84
CA ARG A 268 -37.90 -16.87 -18.00
C ARG A 268 -37.36 -15.53 -18.44
N GLY A 269 -38.23 -14.53 -18.44
CA GLY A 269 -37.83 -13.15 -18.65
C GLY A 269 -36.62 -12.79 -17.78
N THR A 270 -35.58 -12.19 -18.38
CA THR A 270 -34.42 -11.72 -17.62
C THR A 270 -33.95 -10.35 -18.10
N CYS A 271 -34.25 -9.35 -17.29
CA CYS A 271 -33.62 -8.04 -17.27
C CYS A 271 -32.27 -7.95 -18.01
N GLY A 272 -32.26 -7.06 -19.00
CA GLY A 272 -31.20 -6.86 -19.97
C GLY A 272 -31.37 -7.65 -21.27
N ASP A 273 -32.60 -7.99 -21.68
CA ASP A 273 -32.86 -8.67 -22.97
C ASP A 273 -33.56 -7.80 -24.02
N GLY A 274 -34.05 -6.61 -23.62
CA GLY A 274 -34.63 -5.58 -24.48
C GLY A 274 -36.15 -5.54 -24.49
N ILE A 275 -36.81 -6.33 -23.64
CA ILE A 275 -38.27 -6.51 -23.62
C ILE A 275 -38.79 -6.39 -22.19
N VAL A 276 -39.48 -5.29 -21.87
CA VAL A 276 -40.07 -5.08 -20.52
C VAL A 276 -41.16 -6.12 -20.25
N GLN A 277 -40.89 -7.03 -19.31
CA GLN A 277 -41.77 -8.16 -19.00
C GLN A 277 -42.67 -7.92 -17.77
N GLY A 278 -43.62 -8.82 -17.54
CA GLY A 278 -44.62 -8.78 -16.47
C GLY A 278 -44.07 -8.75 -15.02
N GLY A 279 -43.57 -7.59 -14.60
CA GLY A 279 -42.99 -7.34 -13.28
C GLY A 279 -41.88 -6.28 -13.29
N GLU A 280 -41.37 -5.95 -14.47
CA GLU A 280 -40.29 -4.99 -14.71
C GLU A 280 -40.83 -3.56 -14.88
N GLN A 281 -39.99 -2.57 -14.57
CA GLN A 281 -40.31 -1.13 -14.72
C GLN A 281 -39.65 -0.55 -15.98
N CYS A 282 -38.54 -1.14 -16.40
CA CYS A 282 -37.76 -0.83 -17.59
C CYS A 282 -37.02 -2.10 -18.04
N ASP A 283 -36.52 -2.09 -19.27
CA ASP A 283 -35.44 -2.94 -19.80
C ASP A 283 -34.87 -2.17 -21.02
N ASP A 284 -33.56 -2.18 -21.22
CA ASP A 284 -32.86 -1.52 -22.33
C ASP A 284 -31.92 -2.45 -23.15
N GLY A 285 -31.95 -3.75 -22.89
CA GLY A 285 -31.17 -4.77 -23.59
C GLY A 285 -29.72 -4.89 -23.13
N ASN A 286 -29.37 -4.40 -21.94
CA ASN A 286 -28.02 -4.46 -21.41
C ASN A 286 -27.94 -4.75 -19.89
N ARG A 287 -26.74 -4.75 -19.30
CA ARG A 287 -26.50 -5.19 -17.91
C ARG A 287 -25.49 -4.31 -17.15
N ASP A 288 -25.44 -3.01 -17.43
CA ASP A 288 -24.68 -2.05 -16.61
C ASP A 288 -25.62 -1.32 -15.64
N ASP A 289 -25.38 -1.40 -14.33
CA ASP A 289 -26.19 -0.71 -13.30
C ASP A 289 -25.93 0.82 -13.29
N ARG A 290 -25.76 1.46 -14.45
CA ARG A 290 -25.22 2.83 -14.61
C ARG A 290 -25.82 3.62 -15.76
N ASP A 291 -26.89 3.13 -16.36
CA ASP A 291 -27.77 3.87 -17.25
C ASP A 291 -29.18 3.89 -16.64
N ASN A 292 -30.24 4.10 -17.44
CA ASN A 292 -31.58 4.27 -16.92
C ASN A 292 -32.23 3.01 -16.32
N CYS A 293 -31.67 1.81 -16.50
CA CYS A 293 -32.26 0.58 -15.95
C CYS A 293 -31.24 -0.25 -15.16
N LEU A 294 -31.62 -0.65 -13.95
CA LEU A 294 -30.79 -1.54 -13.13
C LEU A 294 -30.88 -2.98 -13.63
N ASN A 295 -29.90 -3.83 -13.31
CA ASN A 295 -29.96 -5.30 -13.51
C ASN A 295 -31.10 -5.99 -12.73
N SER A 296 -31.85 -5.24 -11.91
CA SER A 296 -33.08 -5.67 -11.22
C SER A 296 -34.37 -5.24 -11.93
N CYS A 297 -34.25 -4.53 -13.06
CA CYS A 297 -35.30 -3.92 -13.86
C CYS A 297 -36.27 -3.02 -13.06
N ALA A 298 -35.69 -2.30 -12.11
CA ALA A 298 -36.21 -1.03 -11.60
C ALA A 298 -35.57 0.12 -12.39
N GLU A 299 -36.29 1.23 -12.57
CA GLU A 299 -35.67 2.47 -13.05
C GLU A 299 -34.55 2.90 -12.10
N ALA A 300 -33.40 3.29 -12.64
CA ALA A 300 -32.30 3.85 -11.85
C ALA A 300 -32.70 5.23 -11.28
N VAL A 301 -32.67 5.35 -9.95
CA VAL A 301 -33.18 6.50 -9.19
C VAL A 301 -32.32 6.79 -7.97
N CYS A 302 -32.07 8.08 -7.73
CA CYS A 302 -31.37 8.55 -6.55
C CYS A 302 -31.89 7.92 -5.24
N GLY A 303 -30.97 7.30 -4.51
CA GLY A 303 -31.19 6.50 -3.31
C GLY A 303 -31.17 4.98 -3.55
N ASP A 304 -30.68 4.48 -4.70
CA ASP A 304 -30.64 3.04 -5.03
C ASP A 304 -29.25 2.36 -4.86
N ALA A 305 -28.24 3.13 -4.46
CA ALA A 305 -26.83 2.77 -4.32
C ALA A 305 -26.07 2.49 -5.63
N ARG A 306 -26.56 3.03 -6.76
CA ARG A 306 -25.89 3.06 -8.07
C ARG A 306 -25.66 4.50 -8.52
N VAL A 307 -24.73 4.70 -9.46
CA VAL A 307 -24.42 6.04 -9.98
C VAL A 307 -24.42 6.01 -11.49
N ARG A 308 -25.36 6.74 -12.09
CA ARG A 308 -25.49 6.97 -13.53
C ARG A 308 -24.20 7.49 -14.16
N MET A 309 -23.85 6.97 -15.34
CA MET A 309 -22.68 7.36 -16.13
C MET A 309 -22.99 7.65 -17.61
N ASP A 310 -24.26 7.52 -18.02
CA ASP A 310 -24.79 7.88 -19.34
C ASP A 310 -25.16 9.37 -19.47
N LEU A 311 -25.49 10.03 -18.34
CA LEU A 311 -25.89 11.43 -18.26
C LEU A 311 -24.69 12.39 -18.16
N GLN A 312 -24.90 13.66 -18.54
CA GLN A 312 -23.91 14.74 -18.42
C GLN A 312 -24.25 15.69 -17.25
N PRO A 313 -23.29 16.42 -16.66
CA PRO A 313 -23.50 17.25 -15.46
C PRO A 313 -24.64 18.29 -15.56
N GLU A 314 -25.01 18.66 -16.78
CA GLU A 314 -26.09 19.58 -17.14
C GLU A 314 -27.50 18.95 -17.16
N ASP A 315 -27.63 17.62 -17.10
CA ASP A 315 -28.92 16.92 -17.13
C ASP A 315 -29.65 16.94 -15.77
N GLU A 316 -30.98 17.11 -15.78
CA GLU A 316 -31.80 17.22 -14.55
C GLU A 316 -31.82 15.93 -13.69
N ARG A 317 -31.45 14.77 -14.27
CA ARG A 317 -31.27 13.47 -13.56
C ARG A 317 -29.79 13.14 -13.27
N PHE A 318 -28.83 14.03 -13.52
CA PHE A 318 -27.43 13.73 -13.29
C PHE A 318 -27.05 13.71 -11.81
N GLU A 319 -26.33 12.65 -11.46
CA GLU A 319 -25.85 12.31 -10.14
C GLU A 319 -24.34 12.05 -10.17
N ASP A 320 -23.62 12.55 -9.17
CA ASP A 320 -22.17 12.34 -9.01
C ASP A 320 -21.83 11.51 -7.75
N CYS A 321 -22.84 11.11 -6.97
CA CYS A 321 -22.80 10.11 -5.91
C CYS A 321 -24.17 9.44 -5.78
N ASP A 322 -24.22 8.32 -5.07
CA ASP A 322 -25.42 7.73 -4.46
C ASP A 322 -24.92 6.87 -3.30
N ASP A 323 -25.58 6.96 -2.14
CA ASP A 323 -25.25 6.21 -0.92
C ASP A 323 -26.33 5.22 -0.47
N GLY A 324 -27.36 5.02 -1.30
CA GLY A 324 -28.48 4.10 -1.08
C GLY A 324 -29.52 4.61 -0.10
N ASN A 325 -29.56 5.92 0.19
CA ASN A 325 -30.47 6.46 1.18
C ASN A 325 -31.01 7.87 0.85
N GLY A 326 -31.60 8.55 1.83
CA GLY A 326 -32.34 9.80 1.67
C GLY A 326 -32.08 10.79 2.82
N VAL A 327 -30.83 10.84 3.26
CA VAL A 327 -30.30 11.80 4.23
C VAL A 327 -29.26 12.66 3.50
N ASN A 328 -29.24 13.97 3.78
CA ASN A 328 -28.34 14.92 3.11
C ASN A 328 -27.10 15.22 3.97
N GLN A 329 -26.53 14.23 4.69
CA GLN A 329 -25.54 14.50 5.75
C GLN A 329 -24.39 13.48 5.83
N ASP A 330 -24.38 12.46 4.98
CA ASP A 330 -23.52 11.27 5.07
C ASP A 330 -22.68 10.97 3.81
N GLY A 331 -22.82 11.81 2.78
CA GLY A 331 -21.92 11.86 1.62
C GLY A 331 -22.58 12.33 0.33
N CYS A 332 -23.90 12.13 0.21
CA CYS A 332 -24.70 12.51 -0.94
C CYS A 332 -25.98 13.27 -0.53
N THR A 333 -26.55 14.07 -1.42
CA THR A 333 -27.86 14.70 -1.21
C THR A 333 -29.00 13.79 -1.63
N ASN A 334 -30.23 14.12 -1.20
CA ASN A 334 -31.47 13.54 -1.71
C ASN A 334 -31.78 13.91 -3.19
N THR A 335 -30.85 14.57 -3.88
CA THR A 335 -30.83 14.84 -5.32
C THR A 335 -29.60 14.23 -6.00
N CYS A 336 -28.91 13.35 -5.29
CA CYS A 336 -27.71 12.60 -5.68
C CYS A 336 -26.56 13.44 -6.24
N ARG A 337 -26.42 14.64 -5.65
CA ARG A 337 -25.26 15.51 -5.82
C ARG A 337 -24.38 15.38 -4.58
N ARG A 338 -23.07 15.44 -4.76
CA ARG A 338 -22.11 15.49 -3.65
C ARG A 338 -22.30 16.76 -2.85
N ALA A 339 -22.06 16.62 -1.55
CA ALA A 339 -21.81 17.73 -0.63
C ALA A 339 -20.95 18.81 -1.28
N GLN A 340 -21.47 20.04 -1.29
CA GLN A 340 -20.85 21.15 -1.99
C GLN A 340 -21.00 22.39 -1.14
N CYS A 341 -19.88 22.88 -0.58
CA CYS A 341 -19.89 24.14 0.15
C CYS A 341 -20.66 25.24 -0.61
N GLY A 342 -21.59 25.90 0.07
CA GLY A 342 -22.53 26.85 -0.49
C GLY A 342 -23.79 26.22 -1.11
N ASP A 343 -24.23 25.04 -0.67
CA ASP A 343 -25.44 24.36 -1.17
C ASP A 343 -26.69 24.53 -0.28
N GLY A 344 -26.52 25.02 0.94
CA GLY A 344 -27.59 25.28 1.91
C GLY A 344 -27.76 24.18 2.95
N VAL A 345 -26.90 23.15 2.96
CA VAL A 345 -26.95 22.00 3.87
C VAL A 345 -25.65 21.91 4.65
N HIS A 346 -25.72 21.99 5.98
CA HIS A 346 -24.53 21.87 6.83
C HIS A 346 -24.14 20.39 7.11
N TRP A 347 -23.00 19.97 6.57
CA TRP A 347 -22.47 18.60 6.61
C TRP A 347 -21.60 18.35 7.86
N ALA A 348 -22.26 18.07 8.98
CA ALA A 348 -21.64 17.95 10.31
C ALA A 348 -20.44 16.97 10.37
N GLY A 349 -19.22 17.52 10.41
CA GLY A 349 -17.96 16.76 10.48
C GLY A 349 -17.27 16.51 9.13
N VAL A 350 -17.86 16.98 8.03
CA VAL A 350 -17.17 17.22 6.75
C VAL A 350 -16.71 18.68 6.69
N GLU A 351 -17.53 19.59 7.22
CA GLU A 351 -17.29 21.03 7.26
C GLU A 351 -17.73 21.64 8.61
N ASP A 352 -17.48 22.94 8.82
CA ASP A 352 -17.80 23.67 10.06
C ASP A 352 -19.06 24.56 9.96
N CYS A 353 -19.47 24.94 8.73
CA CYS A 353 -20.67 25.73 8.44
C CYS A 353 -21.10 25.56 6.97
N ASP A 354 -22.32 25.98 6.64
CA ASP A 354 -22.78 26.33 5.29
C ASP A 354 -23.85 27.43 5.44
N ASP A 355 -23.86 28.44 4.56
CA ASP A 355 -24.86 29.52 4.55
C ASP A 355 -25.65 29.64 3.22
N GLY A 356 -25.52 28.65 2.33
CA GLY A 356 -26.20 28.57 1.05
C GLY A 356 -25.55 29.35 -0.09
N ASN A 357 -24.30 29.79 0.05
CA ASN A 357 -23.60 30.53 -1.01
C ASN A 357 -22.07 30.37 -1.01
N ARG A 358 -21.38 31.02 -1.98
CA ARG A 358 -19.91 30.94 -2.18
C ARG A 358 -19.26 32.32 -2.21
N ILE A 359 -19.73 33.20 -1.35
CA ILE A 359 -19.00 34.39 -0.93
C ILE A 359 -18.04 33.96 0.18
N ASP A 360 -17.10 34.84 0.56
CA ASP A 360 -16.05 34.55 1.53
C ASP A 360 -16.14 35.45 2.77
N ASP A 361 -16.74 36.64 2.64
CA ASP A 361 -16.82 37.67 3.69
C ASP A 361 -18.14 37.70 4.48
N ASP A 362 -19.03 36.70 4.31
CA ASP A 362 -20.32 36.60 5.01
C ASP A 362 -20.39 35.53 6.13
N GLY A 363 -21.30 34.55 6.06
CA GLY A 363 -21.61 33.67 7.19
C GLY A 363 -20.69 32.45 7.30
N CYS A 364 -20.10 32.07 6.17
CA CYS A 364 -19.22 30.91 6.01
C CYS A 364 -18.26 31.17 4.84
N SER A 365 -17.01 30.72 4.93
CA SER A 365 -16.05 30.86 3.80
C SER A 365 -16.43 29.94 2.62
N ASN A 366 -15.94 30.20 1.40
CA ASN A 366 -16.20 29.33 0.24
C ASN A 366 -15.61 27.90 0.35
N THR A 367 -14.83 27.65 1.41
CA THR A 367 -14.27 26.34 1.79
C THR A 367 -15.02 25.67 2.95
N CYS A 368 -16.13 26.28 3.40
CA CYS A 368 -17.02 25.85 4.47
C CYS A 368 -16.37 25.67 5.85
N HIS A 369 -15.39 26.53 6.10
CA HIS A 369 -14.90 26.82 7.42
C HIS A 369 -15.57 28.06 8.01
N LEU A 370 -15.87 28.01 9.31
CA LEU A 370 -16.39 29.13 10.09
C LEU A 370 -15.40 30.31 10.06
N PRO A 371 -15.91 31.56 10.03
CA PRO A 371 -15.09 32.75 10.19
C PRO A 371 -14.13 32.67 11.37
N ARG A 372 -12.85 32.94 11.12
CA ARG A 372 -11.74 32.72 12.04
C ARG A 372 -10.52 33.54 11.63
N CYS A 373 -10.05 34.36 12.55
CA CYS A 373 -8.82 35.12 12.35
C CYS A 373 -7.62 34.23 11.95
N GLY A 374 -6.87 34.68 10.96
CA GLY A 374 -5.65 34.07 10.45
C GLY A 374 -5.85 33.03 9.35
N ASP A 375 -6.79 33.25 8.42
CA ASP A 375 -7.07 32.28 7.33
C ASP A 375 -7.05 32.83 5.88
N GLY A 376 -6.82 34.13 5.72
CA GLY A 376 -6.57 34.81 4.45
C GLY A 376 -7.78 35.62 3.95
N ILE A 377 -8.86 35.65 4.72
CA ILE A 377 -10.16 36.17 4.33
C ILE A 377 -10.69 37.06 5.47
N ARG A 378 -10.65 38.38 5.30
CA ARG A 378 -11.24 39.31 6.27
C ARG A 378 -12.78 39.21 6.26
N GLN A 379 -13.36 38.63 7.30
CA GLN A 379 -14.79 38.32 7.39
C GLN A 379 -15.62 39.44 8.08
N ALA A 380 -16.96 39.31 8.06
CA ALA A 380 -17.91 40.28 8.63
C ALA A 380 -17.85 40.38 10.18
N GLY A 381 -16.87 41.13 10.66
CA GLY A 381 -16.59 41.33 12.09
C GLY A 381 -15.11 41.59 12.39
N GLU A 382 -14.24 41.44 11.39
CA GLU A 382 -12.79 41.55 11.49
C GLU A 382 -12.30 42.89 10.93
N ASP A 383 -11.38 43.54 11.66
CA ASP A 383 -10.76 44.79 11.22
C ASP A 383 -9.57 44.53 10.28
N CYS A 384 -8.96 43.35 10.35
CA CYS A 384 -7.93 42.84 9.43
C CYS A 384 -8.02 41.32 9.30
N ASP A 385 -7.34 40.74 8.31
CA ASP A 385 -6.83 39.36 8.29
C ASP A 385 -5.63 39.34 7.33
N ASP A 386 -4.57 38.57 7.63
CA ASP A 386 -3.39 38.40 6.77
C ASP A 386 -2.99 36.93 6.52
N GLY A 387 -3.84 35.98 6.89
CA GLY A 387 -3.64 34.54 6.67
C GLY A 387 -2.69 33.84 7.65
N ASN A 388 -2.38 34.45 8.80
CA ASN A 388 -1.51 33.84 9.80
C ASN A 388 -1.93 34.12 11.26
N ARG A 389 -1.18 33.60 12.25
CA ARG A 389 -1.55 33.62 13.69
C ARG A 389 -0.42 34.05 14.63
N GLU A 390 0.49 34.89 14.16
CA GLU A 390 1.51 35.53 14.97
C GLU A 390 1.00 36.91 15.42
N ASP A 391 0.75 37.14 16.72
CA ASP A 391 0.22 38.43 17.24
C ASP A 391 1.14 39.67 17.04
N ARG A 392 2.18 39.58 16.21
CA ARG A 392 3.32 40.51 16.16
C ARG A 392 3.61 41.04 14.76
N ASP A 393 2.60 41.11 13.91
CA ASP A 393 2.65 41.67 12.57
C ASP A 393 1.52 42.71 12.40
N ALA A 394 0.87 42.77 11.24
CA ALA A 394 -0.18 43.73 10.99
C ALA A 394 -1.53 43.34 11.63
N CYS A 395 -1.77 42.07 11.95
CA CYS A 395 -3.07 41.58 12.39
C CYS A 395 -2.97 40.60 13.57
N ARG A 396 -3.53 40.99 14.71
CA ARG A 396 -3.46 40.17 15.94
C ARG A 396 -4.44 39.00 15.87
N ASN A 397 -4.26 37.95 16.69
CA ASN A 397 -5.10 36.74 16.71
C ASN A 397 -6.59 36.96 17.07
N ASN A 398 -6.99 38.20 17.41
CA ASN A 398 -8.38 38.62 17.60
C ASN A 398 -8.96 39.39 16.38
N CYS A 399 -8.19 39.50 15.30
CA CYS A 399 -8.46 40.25 14.08
C CYS A 399 -8.84 41.73 14.29
N ALA A 400 -8.23 42.33 15.31
CA ALA A 400 -8.02 43.77 15.38
C ALA A 400 -6.69 44.12 14.72
N GLU A 401 -6.65 45.24 13.98
CA GLU A 401 -5.39 45.81 13.50
C GLU A 401 -4.41 45.98 14.69
N ALA A 402 -3.12 45.72 14.45
CA ALA A 402 -2.07 45.99 15.44
C ALA A 402 -1.87 47.50 15.59
N SER A 403 -1.86 47.98 16.83
CA SER A 403 -1.86 49.41 17.13
C SER A 403 -1.24 49.71 18.49
N CYS A 404 -0.25 50.60 18.52
CA CYS A 404 0.41 51.02 19.75
C CYS A 404 -0.54 51.30 20.93
N GLY A 405 -0.24 50.65 22.06
CA GLY A 405 -1.01 50.69 23.29
C GLY A 405 -2.06 49.59 23.40
N ASP A 406 -1.90 48.48 22.67
CA ASP A 406 -2.87 47.37 22.64
C ASP A 406 -2.45 46.11 23.40
N GLY A 407 -1.19 46.04 23.81
CA GLY A 407 -0.56 44.99 24.61
C GLY A 407 0.43 44.13 23.86
N VAL A 408 0.62 44.32 22.54
CA VAL A 408 1.46 43.43 21.72
C VAL A 408 2.30 44.15 20.66
N THR A 409 3.63 44.07 20.82
CA THR A 409 4.63 44.63 19.88
C THR A 409 4.54 44.05 18.46
N ARG A 410 4.21 44.90 17.47
CA ARG A 410 4.41 44.65 16.04
C ARG A 410 5.88 44.67 15.61
N ARG A 411 6.36 43.57 15.01
CA ARG A 411 7.78 43.30 14.69
C ARG A 411 8.00 42.47 13.41
N ASP A 412 7.03 42.44 12.50
CA ASP A 412 7.21 42.03 11.08
C ASP A 412 8.07 43.03 10.30
N LEU A 413 8.03 44.30 10.71
CA LEU A 413 8.72 45.43 10.11
C LEU A 413 10.17 45.56 10.58
N GLU A 414 11.00 46.27 9.80
CA GLU A 414 12.33 46.68 10.22
C GLU A 414 12.25 47.79 11.30
N ALA A 415 13.22 47.83 12.22
CA ALA A 415 13.20 48.66 13.44
C ALA A 415 13.23 50.20 13.26
N ALA A 416 13.04 50.69 12.03
CA ALA A 416 12.94 52.11 11.69
C ALA A 416 11.85 52.37 10.62
N ALA A 417 10.95 51.40 10.40
CA ALA A 417 9.82 51.53 9.49
C ALA A 417 8.57 52.08 10.20
N GLU A 418 7.71 52.77 9.44
CA GLU A 418 6.44 53.31 9.93
C GLU A 418 5.51 52.18 10.39
N GLY A 419 5.17 52.16 11.68
CA GLY A 419 4.37 51.09 12.32
C GLY A 419 5.19 49.96 12.95
N PHE A 420 6.51 50.05 13.05
CA PHE A 420 7.30 49.14 13.90
C PHE A 420 7.19 49.54 15.38
N GLU A 421 7.06 48.56 16.28
CA GLU A 421 6.86 48.78 17.71
C GLU A 421 8.00 48.13 18.52
N ALA A 422 8.84 48.97 19.13
CA ALA A 422 9.96 48.55 19.97
C ALA A 422 9.49 48.04 21.34
N CYS A 423 8.41 48.62 21.85
CA CYS A 423 7.68 48.24 23.05
C CYS A 423 6.17 48.36 22.81
N ASP A 424 5.37 47.77 23.70
CA ASP A 424 3.96 48.07 23.92
C ASP A 424 3.66 47.57 25.36
N ASP A 425 2.93 48.34 26.16
CA ASP A 425 2.52 48.00 27.53
C ASP A 425 1.00 47.98 27.75
N GLY A 426 0.21 48.08 26.68
CA GLY A 426 -1.24 47.96 26.68
C GLY A 426 -1.98 49.25 27.03
N ASN A 427 -1.34 50.42 26.88
CA ASN A 427 -1.99 51.70 27.11
C ASN A 427 -1.39 52.85 26.26
N ILE A 428 -2.04 54.02 26.31
CA ILE A 428 -1.64 55.21 25.53
C ILE A 428 -1.31 56.42 26.43
N VAL A 429 -0.31 56.26 27.30
CA VAL A 429 0.20 57.30 28.21
C VAL A 429 1.70 57.39 28.06
N ASP A 430 2.20 58.52 27.54
CA ASP A 430 3.62 58.72 27.27
C ASP A 430 4.54 58.65 28.53
N GLU A 431 3.98 58.82 29.74
CA GLU A 431 4.74 59.02 30.99
C GLU A 431 5.22 57.72 31.70
N ASP A 432 5.05 56.51 31.14
CA ASP A 432 5.34 55.25 31.85
C ASP A 432 6.57 54.45 31.38
N ALA A 433 6.43 53.50 30.44
CA ALA A 433 7.49 52.62 29.96
C ALA A 433 7.59 52.60 28.42
N CYS A 434 6.50 52.95 27.73
CA CYS A 434 6.44 53.00 26.28
C CYS A 434 5.73 54.28 25.82
N THR A 435 6.33 55.00 24.87
CA THR A 435 5.71 56.21 24.31
C THR A 435 4.49 55.87 23.45
N ASN A 436 3.61 56.84 23.18
CA ASN A 436 2.49 56.70 22.23
C ASN A 436 2.92 56.47 20.76
N ALA A 437 4.23 56.46 20.47
CA ALA A 437 4.81 56.05 19.20
C ALA A 437 5.34 54.60 19.23
N CYS A 438 5.14 53.88 20.34
CA CYS A 438 5.68 52.56 20.66
C CYS A 438 7.21 52.43 20.52
N LEU A 439 7.88 53.56 20.80
CA LEU A 439 9.30 53.64 21.07
C LEU A 439 9.50 53.54 22.59
N ALA A 440 10.51 52.79 23.01
CA ALA A 440 10.87 52.70 24.43
C ALA A 440 11.25 54.09 24.95
N ALA A 441 10.78 54.44 26.16
CA ALA A 441 11.13 55.69 26.82
C ALA A 441 12.66 55.86 26.88
N THR A 442 13.15 57.03 26.47
CA THR A 442 14.58 57.33 26.37
C THR A 442 14.87 58.71 26.89
N CYS A 443 15.72 58.79 27.92
CA CYS A 443 16.22 60.05 28.43
C CYS A 443 16.74 60.96 27.31
N GLY A 444 16.28 62.22 27.29
CA GLY A 444 16.54 63.19 26.23
C GLY A 444 15.42 63.31 25.18
N ASP A 445 14.31 62.55 25.28
CA ASP A 445 13.23 62.57 24.29
C ASP A 445 12.14 63.65 24.52
N GLY A 446 12.13 64.31 25.68
CA GLY A 446 11.18 65.35 26.05
C GLY A 446 10.04 64.88 26.97
N ILE A 447 10.03 63.59 27.35
CA ILE A 447 8.92 62.91 28.00
C ILE A 447 9.39 62.25 29.29
N ARG A 448 9.35 63.02 30.39
CA ARG A 448 9.79 62.63 31.73
C ARG A 448 9.02 61.41 32.30
N SER A 449 9.53 60.21 32.01
CA SER A 449 8.94 58.91 32.25
C SER A 449 9.01 58.46 33.72
N LEU A 450 8.33 57.35 34.05
CA LEU A 450 8.13 56.87 35.42
C LEU A 450 9.44 56.56 36.17
N TRP A 451 10.49 56.16 35.46
CA TRP A 451 11.78 55.76 36.03
C TRP A 451 12.81 56.91 36.13
N GLU A 452 12.48 58.07 35.57
CA GLU A 452 13.39 59.22 35.40
C GLU A 452 13.21 60.22 36.57
N GLU A 453 14.27 60.94 36.97
CA GLU A 453 14.16 62.04 37.94
C GLU A 453 13.76 63.35 37.25
N CYS A 454 14.33 63.60 36.07
CA CYS A 454 14.10 64.72 35.18
C CYS A 454 14.12 64.23 33.72
N ASP A 455 13.69 65.09 32.81
CA ASP A 455 13.99 65.07 31.38
C ASP A 455 13.86 66.53 30.89
N ASP A 456 14.68 66.96 29.93
CA ASP A 456 14.60 68.28 29.30
C ASP A 456 14.65 68.25 27.76
N GLY A 457 14.55 67.06 27.15
CA GLY A 457 14.47 66.88 25.71
C GLY A 457 15.77 67.06 24.93
N ASN A 458 16.94 66.80 25.54
CA ASN A 458 18.21 66.77 24.82
C ASN A 458 19.28 65.83 25.42
N ASP A 459 20.31 65.49 24.61
CA ASP A 459 21.42 64.59 24.97
C ASP A 459 22.57 65.31 25.72
N ALA A 460 22.31 66.42 26.41
CA ALA A 460 23.32 67.11 27.21
C ALA A 460 23.50 66.43 28.58
N ASP A 461 24.59 66.77 29.25
CA ASP A 461 24.80 66.41 30.66
C ASP A 461 24.99 67.65 31.55
N ASP A 462 25.38 68.81 30.99
CA ASP A 462 25.78 70.02 31.71
C ASP A 462 24.67 71.08 31.89
N ASP A 463 23.39 70.73 31.64
CA ASP A 463 22.24 71.63 31.80
C ASP A 463 21.25 71.20 32.90
N SER A 464 20.00 70.79 32.57
CA SER A 464 18.94 70.58 33.57
C SER A 464 18.72 69.11 33.92
N CYS A 465 19.13 68.19 33.05
CA CYS A 465 19.12 66.76 33.25
C CYS A 465 20.34 66.11 32.59
N THR A 466 20.79 64.98 33.13
CA THR A 466 21.84 64.16 32.48
C THR A 466 21.22 63.13 31.54
N GLN A 467 21.99 62.59 30.59
CA GLN A 467 21.61 61.42 29.78
C GLN A 467 21.31 60.15 30.61
N ALA A 468 21.60 60.16 31.91
CA ALA A 468 21.22 59.14 32.88
C ALA A 468 19.88 59.41 33.59
N CYS A 469 19.14 60.42 33.13
CA CYS A 469 17.88 60.97 33.65
C CYS A 469 17.88 61.26 35.16
N GLN A 470 19.03 61.75 35.61
CA GLN A 470 19.27 62.24 36.97
C GLN A 470 19.59 63.73 36.91
N ALA A 471 19.06 64.49 37.86
CA ALA A 471 19.36 65.91 37.93
C ALA A 471 20.85 66.08 38.32
N PRO A 472 21.68 66.80 37.55
CA PRO A 472 23.11 66.97 37.84
C PRO A 472 23.35 67.71 39.18
N ARG A 473 24.43 67.35 39.86
CA ARG A 473 24.73 67.70 41.26
C ARG A 473 26.24 67.68 41.54
N CYS A 474 26.75 68.80 42.06
CA CYS A 474 28.02 68.90 42.74
C CYS A 474 28.53 67.59 43.39
N GLY A 475 29.63 67.08 42.82
CA GLY A 475 30.30 65.83 43.09
C GLY A 475 29.90 64.65 42.18
N ASP A 476 29.42 64.92 40.96
CA ASP A 476 29.11 63.89 39.95
C ASP A 476 30.06 63.88 38.74
N GLY A 477 30.92 64.90 38.62
CA GLY A 477 31.95 65.05 37.58
C GLY A 477 31.54 65.94 36.41
N ILE A 478 30.39 66.63 36.49
CA ILE A 478 29.84 67.44 35.41
C ILE A 478 29.75 68.92 35.81
N ILE A 479 30.65 69.74 35.25
CA ILE A 479 30.70 71.18 35.54
C ILE A 479 29.59 71.92 34.78
N ARG A 480 28.56 72.37 35.49
CA ARG A 480 27.46 73.16 34.91
C ARG A 480 27.79 74.64 34.80
N GLN A 481 27.79 75.12 33.56
CA GLN A 481 28.07 76.51 33.22
C GLN A 481 27.08 77.47 33.92
N ASP A 482 27.61 78.55 34.51
CA ASP A 482 26.88 79.55 35.31
C ASP A 482 26.15 79.02 36.58
N ILE A 483 26.39 77.76 37.02
CA ILE A 483 25.82 77.19 38.27
C ILE A 483 26.91 76.76 39.26
N GLU A 484 27.95 76.06 38.81
CA GLU A 484 29.03 75.50 39.63
C GLU A 484 30.40 75.99 39.09
N GLU A 485 31.33 76.36 39.97
CA GLU A 485 32.67 76.86 39.56
C GLU A 485 33.58 75.68 39.16
N CYS A 486 33.45 74.54 39.85
CA CYS A 486 34.18 73.30 39.64
C CYS A 486 33.30 72.06 39.90
N ASP A 487 33.77 70.88 39.50
CA ASP A 487 33.32 69.57 39.98
C ASP A 487 34.47 68.57 39.78
N ASP A 488 34.85 67.82 40.81
CA ASP A 488 35.95 66.85 40.77
C ASP A 488 35.48 65.37 40.79
N GLY A 489 34.18 65.14 40.61
CA GLY A 489 33.57 63.80 40.61
C GLY A 489 33.40 63.18 42.00
N ASN A 490 33.56 63.96 43.07
CA ASN A 490 33.44 63.45 44.42
C ASN A 490 32.87 64.49 45.42
N ARG A 491 32.65 64.05 46.67
CA ARG A 491 32.02 64.87 47.73
C ARG A 491 32.89 64.98 48.97
N SER A 492 34.17 65.22 48.73
CA SER A 492 35.12 65.70 49.72
C SER A 492 35.09 67.24 49.76
N GLN A 493 35.96 67.86 50.55
CA GLN A 493 35.97 69.32 50.80
C GLN A 493 37.40 69.86 50.92
N GLY A 494 38.40 69.09 50.51
CA GLY A 494 39.81 69.31 50.82
C GLY A 494 40.69 68.70 49.73
N ASP A 495 40.36 69.01 48.49
CA ASP A 495 40.87 68.48 47.23
C ASP A 495 40.62 69.54 46.14
N GLU A 496 40.40 69.21 44.87
CA GLU A 496 40.38 70.22 43.79
C GLU A 496 39.09 71.07 43.80
N CYS A 497 37.97 70.50 44.28
CA CYS A 497 36.70 71.20 44.40
C CYS A 497 36.11 71.11 45.82
N THR A 498 35.31 72.10 46.22
CA THR A 498 34.60 72.07 47.51
C THR A 498 33.24 71.38 47.42
N ASN A 499 32.70 70.91 48.55
CA ASN A 499 31.38 70.26 48.64
C ASN A 499 30.17 71.17 48.28
N GLU A 500 30.40 72.47 48.04
CA GLU A 500 29.43 73.45 47.50
C GLU A 500 29.76 73.86 46.06
N CYS A 501 30.72 73.19 45.43
CA CYS A 501 31.22 73.37 44.05
C CYS A 501 31.68 74.79 43.72
N LEU A 502 32.45 75.32 44.67
CA LEU A 502 33.32 76.49 44.52
C LEU A 502 34.78 76.02 44.45
N ASP A 503 35.61 76.72 43.66
CA ASP A 503 37.05 76.43 43.55
C ASP A 503 37.70 76.40 44.94
N ALA A 504 38.66 75.49 45.16
CA ALA A 504 39.52 75.46 46.35
C ALA A 504 40.28 76.79 46.56
N ARG A 505 40.36 77.30 47.80
CA ARG A 505 40.94 78.62 48.08
C ARG A 505 41.89 78.61 49.28
N CYS A 506 43.13 79.00 49.01
CA CYS A 506 44.12 79.33 50.03
C CYS A 506 43.56 80.35 51.04
N GLY A 507 43.77 80.10 52.34
CA GLY A 507 43.33 80.97 53.43
C GLY A 507 41.88 80.72 53.89
N ASP A 508 41.20 79.67 53.41
CA ASP A 508 39.82 79.36 53.81
C ASP A 508 39.68 78.54 55.11
N GLY A 509 40.78 77.94 55.59
CA GLY A 509 40.82 77.11 56.80
C GLY A 509 40.80 75.61 56.54
N ILE A 510 40.81 75.18 55.27
CA ILE A 510 40.76 73.78 54.84
C ILE A 510 41.93 73.49 53.91
N ARG A 511 42.87 72.64 54.34
CA ARG A 511 44.06 72.32 53.55
C ARG A 511 43.76 71.41 52.35
N HIS A 512 43.59 71.98 51.16
CA HIS A 512 43.20 71.31 49.91
C HIS A 512 44.31 70.39 49.35
N ILE A 513 44.10 69.07 49.44
CA ILE A 513 45.14 68.06 49.21
C ILE A 513 45.45 67.91 47.72
N GLY A 514 46.58 68.47 47.30
CA GLY A 514 47.10 68.40 45.94
C GLY A 514 47.03 69.74 45.20
N VAL A 515 46.17 70.65 45.67
CA VAL A 515 46.12 72.05 45.25
C VAL A 515 47.25 72.85 45.92
N GLU A 516 47.48 72.61 47.23
CA GLU A 516 48.32 73.48 48.06
C GLU A 516 49.21 72.73 49.07
N ALA A 517 50.26 73.42 49.55
CA ALA A 517 51.24 72.89 50.49
C ALA A 517 50.81 73.03 51.95
N CYS A 518 50.21 74.17 52.29
CA CYS A 518 49.65 74.52 53.60
C CYS A 518 48.32 75.27 53.43
N ASP A 519 47.59 75.42 54.53
CA ASP A 519 46.58 76.45 54.74
C ASP A 519 46.62 76.76 56.25
N ASP A 520 46.40 78.03 56.60
CA ASP A 520 46.35 78.52 57.98
C ASP A 520 45.08 79.35 58.29
N GLY A 521 44.13 79.39 57.34
CA GLY A 521 42.87 80.12 57.44
C GLY A 521 42.97 81.65 57.41
N ASN A 522 44.03 82.25 56.84
CA ASN A 522 44.08 83.72 56.66
C ASN A 522 45.01 84.21 55.52
N ASP A 523 45.07 85.54 55.35
CA ASP A 523 45.80 86.25 54.28
C ASP A 523 47.14 86.91 54.75
N GLN A 524 47.94 86.28 55.62
CA GLN A 524 49.17 86.92 56.17
C GLN A 524 50.49 86.39 55.59
N GLN A 525 51.08 87.16 54.68
CA GLN A 525 52.34 86.89 53.99
C GLN A 525 53.62 86.90 54.88
N THR A 526 53.50 86.73 56.20
CA THR A 526 54.58 86.95 57.18
C THR A 526 54.64 85.91 58.31
N ASP A 527 53.94 84.79 58.18
CA ASP A 527 54.10 83.63 59.05
C ASP A 527 54.40 82.35 58.23
N ALA A 528 54.01 81.16 58.68
CA ALA A 528 54.48 79.89 58.13
C ALA A 528 53.79 79.48 56.82
N CYS A 529 52.60 80.03 56.52
CA CYS A 529 51.90 79.80 55.26
C CYS A 529 51.75 81.12 54.50
N LEU A 530 52.14 81.11 53.23
CA LEU A 530 52.10 82.29 52.36
C LEU A 530 50.73 82.40 51.69
N ASN A 531 50.31 83.60 51.25
CA ASN A 531 49.02 83.82 50.57
C ASN A 531 48.86 83.10 49.21
N ASP A 532 49.90 82.43 48.72
CA ASP A 532 49.86 81.51 47.57
C ASP A 532 49.88 80.03 48.00
N CYS A 533 49.67 79.80 49.30
CA CYS A 533 49.71 78.54 50.03
C CYS A 533 50.96 77.68 49.78
N SER A 534 52.08 78.36 49.53
CA SER A 534 53.43 77.83 49.72
C SER A 534 53.91 78.01 51.17
N LEU A 535 54.90 77.22 51.57
CA LEU A 535 55.52 77.32 52.89
C LEU A 535 56.60 78.41 52.88
N ALA A 536 56.64 79.23 53.93
CA ALA A 536 57.71 80.20 54.17
C ALA A 536 59.10 79.53 54.15
N ARG A 537 60.12 80.25 53.67
CA ARG A 537 61.43 79.66 53.41
C ARG A 537 62.60 80.59 53.74
N CYS A 538 63.38 80.15 54.73
CA CYS A 538 64.72 80.67 55.03
C CYS A 538 65.53 81.02 53.76
N GLY A 539 66.12 82.21 53.77
CA GLY A 539 66.93 82.72 52.67
C GLY A 539 66.11 83.27 51.51
N ASP A 540 64.98 83.94 51.77
CA ASP A 540 64.14 84.58 50.73
C ASP A 540 63.97 86.10 50.86
N GLY A 541 64.38 86.68 51.99
CA GLY A 541 64.41 88.14 52.22
C GLY A 541 63.31 88.65 53.15
N HIS A 542 62.53 87.78 53.79
CA HIS A 542 61.41 88.14 54.66
C HIS A 542 61.49 87.42 56.01
N HIS A 543 61.92 88.12 57.06
CA HIS A 543 62.00 87.52 58.39
C HIS A 543 60.62 87.09 58.96
N TYR A 544 60.33 85.79 58.95
CA TYR A 544 59.04 85.17 59.30
C TYR A 544 58.87 84.99 60.83
N LEU A 545 57.95 85.77 61.43
CA LEU A 545 57.90 85.94 62.88
C LEU A 545 57.43 84.68 63.63
N ASN A 546 58.29 84.13 64.49
CA ASN A 546 58.16 82.84 65.19
C ASN A 546 58.30 81.59 64.29
N VAL A 547 58.75 81.74 63.04
CA VAL A 547 59.09 80.62 62.15
C VAL A 547 60.62 80.40 62.12
N GLU A 548 61.37 81.49 62.15
CA GLU A 548 62.84 81.57 62.06
C GLU A 548 63.41 82.61 63.05
N ALA A 549 64.73 82.64 63.21
CA ALA A 549 65.43 83.59 64.09
C ALA A 549 66.14 84.73 63.33
N CYS A 550 66.59 84.47 62.11
CA CYS A 550 67.19 85.43 61.19
C CYS A 550 66.81 85.08 59.74
N ASP A 551 66.95 86.03 58.82
CA ASP A 551 66.98 85.85 57.36
C ASP A 551 67.80 87.02 56.79
N ASP A 552 68.72 86.73 55.88
CA ASP A 552 69.57 87.71 55.19
C ASP A 552 69.29 87.80 53.68
N GLY A 553 68.30 87.05 53.20
CA GLY A 553 67.89 86.95 51.80
C GLY A 553 68.79 86.13 50.90
N ASN A 554 69.67 85.28 51.43
CA ASN A 554 70.57 84.44 50.62
C ASN A 554 70.65 82.96 51.10
N GLN A 555 71.58 82.16 50.58
CA GLN A 555 71.70 80.72 50.90
C GLN A 555 73.17 80.28 51.05
N GLU A 556 74.01 81.19 51.54
CA GLU A 556 75.35 80.88 52.05
C GLU A 556 75.21 80.56 53.57
N ASP A 557 76.23 79.95 54.17
CA ASP A 557 76.17 79.42 55.56
C ASP A 557 77.13 80.15 56.52
N ALA A 558 77.88 81.14 56.02
CA ALA A 558 79.10 81.67 56.65
C ALA A 558 79.08 83.21 56.83
N ASP A 559 77.89 83.80 56.75
CA ASP A 559 77.59 85.21 56.89
C ASP A 559 76.58 85.44 58.04
N ASP A 560 75.70 86.46 57.97
CA ASP A 560 74.93 86.91 59.14
C ASP A 560 73.87 85.88 59.63
N CYS A 561 73.44 84.93 58.79
CA CYS A 561 72.49 83.86 59.12
C CYS A 561 72.89 82.54 58.43
N THR A 562 72.56 81.39 59.03
CA THR A 562 72.79 80.07 58.41
C THR A 562 71.62 79.64 57.52
N ASN A 563 71.82 78.68 56.59
CA ASN A 563 70.71 78.06 55.83
C ASN A 563 69.68 77.33 56.72
N ALA A 564 69.97 77.14 58.01
CA ALA A 564 69.03 76.62 59.01
C ALA A 564 68.17 77.70 59.68
N CYS A 565 68.41 78.98 59.36
CA CYS A 565 67.81 80.15 60.00
C CYS A 565 68.13 80.29 61.50
N GLU A 566 69.34 79.89 61.87
CA GLU A 566 69.98 80.10 63.17
C GLU A 566 71.10 81.15 63.04
N GLU A 567 71.25 82.04 64.04
CA GLU A 567 72.28 83.10 64.07
C GLU A 567 73.70 82.49 64.12
N ALA A 568 74.63 83.02 63.32
CA ALA A 568 76.02 82.56 63.24
C ALA A 568 76.77 82.62 64.58
N ALA A 569 77.49 81.54 64.95
CA ALA A 569 78.14 81.46 66.27
C ALA A 569 79.38 80.55 66.33
N CYS A 570 80.53 81.15 66.65
CA CYS A 570 81.78 80.49 67.05
C CYS A 570 81.56 79.21 67.89
N GLY A 571 82.10 78.09 67.40
CA GLY A 571 81.93 76.74 67.95
C GLY A 571 80.84 75.90 67.27
N ASP A 572 80.21 76.38 66.18
CA ASP A 572 79.18 75.65 65.42
C ASP A 572 79.74 74.71 64.33
N GLY A 573 81.02 74.83 63.96
CA GLY A 573 81.66 74.02 62.92
C GLY A 573 81.80 74.72 61.56
N ILE A 574 81.35 75.96 61.44
CA ILE A 574 81.46 76.85 60.28
C ILE A 574 82.41 78.00 60.64
N LEU A 575 83.14 78.53 59.64
CA LEU A 575 84.03 79.68 59.83
C LEU A 575 83.40 80.91 59.19
N HIS A 576 82.79 81.77 60.00
CA HIS A 576 82.00 82.93 59.56
C HIS A 576 82.88 84.15 59.20
N GLU A 577 82.34 85.15 58.47
CA GLU A 577 83.10 86.35 58.07
C GLU A 577 83.45 87.28 59.26
N GLY A 578 84.50 86.91 60.00
CA GLY A 578 85.06 87.67 61.11
C GLY A 578 85.93 86.82 62.03
N GLU A 579 85.76 85.51 62.00
CA GLU A 579 86.41 84.55 62.90
C GLU A 579 87.82 84.18 62.41
N LEU A 580 88.74 83.91 63.35
CA LEU A 580 90.14 83.58 63.04
C LEU A 580 90.42 82.08 63.07
N CYS A 581 89.55 81.31 63.73
CA CYS A 581 89.43 79.86 63.71
C CYS A 581 88.00 79.48 64.12
N ASP A 582 87.62 78.25 63.83
CA ASP A 582 86.53 77.50 64.48
C ASP A 582 87.03 76.04 64.57
N ASP A 583 86.70 75.32 65.64
CA ASP A 583 86.98 73.88 65.78
C ASP A 583 85.74 73.02 66.14
N GLY A 584 84.53 73.57 66.02
CA GLY A 584 83.26 72.84 66.15
C GLY A 584 82.94 72.30 67.55
N ASP A 585 83.57 72.83 68.60
CA ASP A 585 83.13 72.67 69.99
C ASP A 585 83.30 73.97 70.80
N GLN A 586 82.92 73.94 72.08
CA GLN A 586 82.89 75.13 72.94
C GLN A 586 83.97 75.11 74.06
N ILE A 587 85.21 74.72 73.73
CA ILE A 587 86.27 74.49 74.72
C ILE A 587 87.52 75.35 74.48
N ASP A 588 87.76 76.36 75.34
CA ASP A 588 88.83 77.38 75.28
C ASP A 588 90.30 76.89 75.42
N THR A 589 90.56 75.61 75.15
CA THR A 589 91.85 74.93 75.37
C THR A 589 92.26 73.94 74.27
N ASN A 590 91.43 73.71 73.24
CA ASN A 590 91.80 72.98 72.02
C ASN A 590 92.14 73.97 70.90
N ASP A 591 91.94 73.62 69.63
CA ASP A 591 92.60 74.26 68.48
C ASP A 591 92.06 75.68 68.21
N CYS A 592 90.84 75.99 68.69
CA CYS A 592 90.29 77.34 68.79
C CYS A 592 89.82 77.68 70.24
N SER A 593 89.05 78.76 70.40
CA SER A 593 88.41 79.17 71.65
C SER A 593 87.05 79.81 71.37
N ASN A 594 86.21 79.97 72.41
CA ASN A 594 84.84 80.47 72.29
C ASN A 594 84.76 81.95 71.86
N ASP A 595 85.86 82.70 71.94
CA ASP A 595 86.02 84.06 71.41
C ASP A 595 86.66 84.07 70.01
N CYS A 596 86.77 82.89 69.36
CA CYS A 596 87.34 82.64 68.04
C CYS A 596 88.81 83.09 67.87
N GLU A 597 89.61 82.98 68.94
CA GLU A 597 91.07 83.22 68.95
C GLU A 597 91.90 81.92 69.10
N PRO A 598 93.07 81.78 68.43
CA PRO A 598 93.96 80.62 68.59
C PRO A 598 94.64 80.50 69.98
N PRO A 599 94.84 79.29 70.52
CA PRO A 599 95.26 79.09 71.92
C PRO A 599 96.76 79.35 72.18
N ILE A 600 97.08 79.98 73.32
CA ILE A 600 98.43 80.46 73.69
C ILE A 600 99.31 79.33 74.28
N ASP A 601 99.74 78.39 73.43
CA ASP A 601 100.41 77.13 73.79
C ASP A 601 101.95 77.16 73.86
N GLY A 602 102.59 78.28 73.50
CA GLY A 602 104.04 78.44 73.45
C GLY A 602 104.73 77.84 72.22
N SER A 603 103.97 77.38 71.21
CA SER A 603 104.50 76.76 69.98
C SER A 603 105.17 77.77 69.04
N THR A 604 104.63 79.00 68.95
CA THR A 604 105.15 80.11 68.14
C THR A 604 105.42 81.34 69.00
N ALA A 605 106.13 82.33 68.45
CA ALA A 605 106.39 83.60 69.14
C ALA A 605 105.09 84.38 69.42
N ASP A 606 104.13 84.34 68.50
CA ASP A 606 102.84 85.03 68.61
C ASP A 606 101.86 84.30 69.56
N ARG A 607 102.11 83.01 69.83
CA ARG A 607 101.35 82.18 70.79
C ARG A 607 102.18 81.91 72.07
N ALA A 608 103.16 82.77 72.37
CA ALA A 608 104.08 82.61 73.50
C ALA A 608 103.37 82.75 74.86
N GLY A 609 103.57 81.80 75.77
CA GLY A 609 103.01 81.87 77.11
C GLY A 609 103.84 82.76 78.05
N LEU A 610 103.19 83.45 79.00
CA LEU A 610 103.87 84.37 79.93
C LEU A 610 105.05 83.74 80.71
N ASN A 611 105.07 82.42 80.91
CA ASN A 611 106.21 81.66 81.41
C ASN A 611 105.92 80.15 81.33
N CYS A 612 106.96 79.33 81.54
CA CYS A 612 106.88 77.88 81.56
C CYS A 612 105.80 77.33 82.52
N GLN A 613 105.57 77.97 83.67
CA GLN A 613 104.55 77.53 84.63
C GLN A 613 103.14 77.89 84.16
N GLY A 614 102.95 79.07 83.55
CA GLY A 614 101.68 79.44 82.89
C GLY A 614 101.31 78.47 81.77
N LEU A 615 102.27 78.12 80.91
CA LEU A 615 102.10 77.10 79.87
C LEU A 615 101.71 75.74 80.48
N LYS A 616 102.42 75.26 81.51
CA LYS A 616 102.12 73.97 82.14
C LYS A 616 100.78 73.93 82.90
N LEU A 617 100.28 75.09 83.35
CA LEU A 617 98.97 75.21 83.99
C LEU A 617 97.82 75.25 82.97
N ARG A 618 97.99 75.92 81.82
CA ARG A 618 96.97 75.97 80.75
C ARG A 618 96.98 74.72 79.86
N PHE A 619 98.15 74.08 79.69
CA PHE A 619 98.34 72.86 78.89
C PHE A 619 99.11 71.81 79.71
N PRO A 620 98.41 71.03 80.57
CA PRO A 620 99.03 70.03 81.45
C PRO A 620 99.81 68.92 80.72
N GLU A 621 99.49 68.66 79.44
CA GLU A 621 100.12 67.62 78.63
C GLU A 621 101.55 67.98 78.13
N LEU A 622 101.98 69.24 78.19
CA LEU A 622 103.26 69.66 77.61
C LEU A 622 104.48 68.96 78.25
N GLU A 623 105.34 68.35 77.43
CA GLU A 623 106.59 67.72 77.85
C GLU A 623 107.73 68.75 78.07
N SER A 624 108.85 68.32 78.65
CA SER A 624 110.02 69.19 78.84
C SER A 624 110.71 69.49 77.51
N GLY A 625 110.72 70.76 77.11
CA GLY A 625 111.10 71.17 75.76
C GLY A 625 111.45 72.65 75.65
N ILE A 626 111.77 73.09 74.43
CA ILE A 626 112.00 74.51 74.14
C ILE A 626 110.67 75.13 73.70
N TYR A 627 110.20 76.12 74.46
CA TYR A 627 108.96 76.84 74.20
C TYR A 627 109.25 78.34 74.07
N TRP A 628 108.39 79.04 73.33
CA TRP A 628 108.36 80.49 73.34
C TRP A 628 107.66 80.97 74.61
N ILE A 629 108.34 81.86 75.35
CA ILE A 629 107.74 82.58 76.46
C ILE A 629 107.97 84.09 76.32
N ASP A 630 107.00 84.90 76.73
CA ASP A 630 107.16 86.34 76.87
C ASP A 630 106.74 86.81 78.28
N PRO A 631 107.67 86.85 79.25
CA PRO A 631 107.36 87.23 80.63
C PRO A 631 107.16 88.72 80.88
N ALA A 632 107.30 89.57 79.86
CA ALA A 632 107.27 91.02 79.99
C ALA A 632 106.48 91.74 78.87
N GLU A 633 105.97 91.01 77.88
CA GLU A 633 105.29 91.52 76.67
C GLU A 633 106.19 92.48 75.87
N ASP A 634 107.52 92.28 75.94
CA ASP A 634 108.53 93.10 75.27
C ASP A 634 109.43 92.32 74.28
N GLY A 635 109.17 91.02 74.09
CA GLY A 635 109.79 90.23 73.03
C GLY A 635 109.92 88.74 73.37
N ALA A 636 108.95 87.94 72.94
CA ALA A 636 108.93 86.49 73.08
C ALA A 636 110.28 85.84 72.71
N PHE A 637 110.81 85.02 73.62
CA PHE A 637 112.08 84.32 73.44
C PHE A 637 111.94 82.83 73.75
N GLN A 638 112.78 82.03 73.10
CA GLN A 638 112.84 80.59 73.35
C GLN A 638 113.62 80.28 74.62
N THR A 639 113.03 79.47 75.50
CA THR A 639 113.72 78.93 76.69
C THR A 639 113.44 77.45 76.85
N LEU A 640 114.32 76.74 77.58
CA LEU A 640 114.07 75.36 77.96
C LEU A 640 113.19 75.32 79.21
N CYS A 641 111.93 74.90 79.03
CA CYS A 641 111.00 74.63 80.11
C CYS A 641 111.11 73.17 80.52
N ASP A 642 111.48 72.90 81.78
CA ASP A 642 111.29 71.57 82.36
C ASP A 642 109.87 71.46 82.92
N MET A 643 109.05 70.70 82.20
CA MET A 643 107.65 70.39 82.52
C MET A 643 107.51 69.10 83.34
N SER A 644 108.62 68.48 83.78
CA SER A 644 108.64 67.14 84.38
C SER A 644 109.21 67.09 85.80
N THR A 645 110.30 67.82 86.09
CA THR A 645 110.95 67.77 87.41
C THR A 645 110.16 68.56 88.44
N ASP A 646 109.99 68.01 89.64
CA ASP A 646 109.39 68.65 90.83
C ASP A 646 108.11 69.46 90.52
N GLY A 647 107.15 68.82 89.84
CA GLY A 647 105.86 69.40 89.46
C GLY A 647 105.83 70.09 88.08
N GLY A 648 106.99 70.40 87.51
CA GLY A 648 107.11 71.02 86.18
C GLY A 648 106.79 72.52 86.14
N GLY A 649 107.03 73.12 84.97
CA GLY A 649 106.87 74.56 84.74
C GLY A 649 108.13 75.39 85.03
N TRP A 650 109.29 74.75 85.19
CA TRP A 650 110.54 75.41 85.59
C TRP A 650 111.34 75.91 84.38
N THR A 651 111.68 77.20 84.35
CA THR A 651 112.61 77.76 83.35
C THR A 651 114.06 77.40 83.70
N LEU A 652 114.74 76.65 82.83
CA LEU A 652 116.15 76.28 83.05
C LEU A 652 117.09 77.34 82.44
N ALA A 653 117.73 78.14 83.31
CA ALA A 653 118.79 79.05 82.89
C ALA A 653 120.10 78.29 82.62
N ILE A 654 120.73 78.55 81.47
CA ILE A 654 121.93 77.87 80.94
C ILE A 654 123.08 78.88 80.80
#